data_AF-A0A1W9WF26-F1
#
_entry.id   AF-A0A1W9WF26-F1
#
_cell.length_a   1.000
_cell.length_b   1.000
_cell.length_c   1.000
_cell.angle_alpha   90.00
_cell.angle_beta   90.00
_cell.angle_gamma   90.00
#
_symmetry.space_group_name_H-M   'P 1'
#
loop_
_entity.id
_entity.type
_entity.pdbx_description
1 polymer ?
#
loop_
_entity_poly.entity_id
_entity_poly.type
_entity_poly.pdbx_seq_one_letter_code
_entity_poly.pdbx_strand_id
1 'polypeptide(L)'
;MKTVIRAWIAAILMGSFIQSAWAADDYYRPYNEVQTALWNLSQTNPGIARYFGSIGKTIEGRDIPAIKITKNPQADDPNKPDVLFLGGHHAREWISIEVPLRLAEYLVANYAGNSTVQSLVDSREIWIIPIVNPDGYIFSRTTDRSWRKNRRPLGKHFGVDLNRNYGYLWGGDSYNHPISDNYHGLRAFSEPETQTIKDFIETREAAKNPITRLLDYHNYGQLILYPWGNTPDPAPDAALFKQIAEEMRDRINTVGVEYTAKQISRRDDRRIRPVSGSINDWAYGEKGILAFTIELRPKYSDPGFDLPTGQIQPTFDENLPAALYFIGLSRGRLVDFENGRDRATIRSKIAGMEFSTTEGYDWIYGDWRTQNYNGPHPDGLFFSNGNFFAWLGKNQGRGIIKFTGSTHKMVGLSYSSYGRVYLRAYDGSGAPIRISYGPGNLDTGLLQKMFVSGEIAYVEVYDSGNYWLIDDLFVTDGLADAQAKVPGKYDRKLEVVDKFEIGLIKEFTVFSQQGSDLKIVLEWPGSTFNLKVIDPEGNLVSETESSEPPIIVDLQTHSEGDWQIVVTAIQLDEPEAASLVVGVFDPEDIDSDDVTNDTDNCPNVINPEQADIDADGMGDVCDNCLTTPNADQTDRFPLDGPDGPGNGIGDACEALPEDMDNDGIENVLDNCPYIPNPDQLDTDEDNKGDVCDIDNDNDTVPDLTDNCPRHSNSDQEDYDNDGLGDACDDDRDGDGVLNSADACAFTEPGFLVDPAGCSIEQLCPCEGPRGASGAWKNHGKYVSCTAKSAGSFVERGLISEAEKGAVVSEAAQSDCGDKK
;
A
#
# COMPACT_ATOMS: atom_id res chain seq x y z
N MET A 1 47.09 33.08 -15.68
CA MET A 1 46.96 32.21 -16.87
C MET A 1 47.36 30.75 -16.64
N LYS A 2 48.49 30.45 -15.96
CA LYS A 2 48.91 29.05 -15.67
C LYS A 2 48.07 28.30 -14.62
N THR A 3 47.32 29.00 -13.76
CA THR A 3 46.46 28.39 -12.72
C THR A 3 45.07 28.00 -13.25
N VAL A 4 44.54 28.73 -14.23
CA VAL A 4 43.23 28.45 -14.86
C VAL A 4 43.34 27.25 -15.82
N ILE A 5 44.49 27.07 -16.47
CA ILE A 5 44.77 25.93 -17.36
C ILE A 5 44.92 24.62 -16.57
N ARG A 6 45.41 24.66 -15.32
CA ARG A 6 45.49 23.47 -14.45
C ARG A 6 44.12 23.03 -13.90
N ALA A 7 43.22 23.96 -13.62
CA ALA A 7 41.84 23.64 -13.22
C ALA A 7 41.01 23.05 -14.39
N TRP A 8 41.24 23.54 -15.61
CA TRP A 8 40.61 22.99 -16.82
C TRP A 8 41.16 21.60 -17.21
N ILE A 9 42.46 21.36 -17.08
CA ILE A 9 43.06 20.04 -17.34
C ILE A 9 42.68 19.02 -16.24
N ALA A 10 42.52 19.45 -14.98
CA ALA A 10 42.02 18.58 -13.91
C ALA A 10 40.53 18.21 -14.11
N ALA A 11 39.68 19.11 -14.60
CA ALA A 11 38.28 18.81 -14.92
C ALA A 11 38.14 17.86 -16.13
N ILE A 12 39.03 17.97 -17.14
CA ILE A 12 39.05 17.06 -18.29
C ILE A 12 39.62 15.69 -17.90
N LEU A 13 40.61 15.62 -17.00
CA LEU A 13 41.16 14.35 -16.50
C LEU A 13 40.27 13.66 -15.45
N MET A 14 39.48 14.40 -14.67
CA MET A 14 38.47 13.83 -13.76
C MET A 14 37.18 13.44 -14.50
N GLY A 15 36.78 14.17 -15.55
CA GLY A 15 35.66 13.80 -16.42
C GLY A 15 35.94 12.57 -17.31
N SER A 16 37.21 12.26 -17.57
CA SER A 16 37.60 11.10 -18.40
C SER A 16 37.82 9.80 -17.62
N PHE A 17 37.70 9.82 -16.28
CA PHE A 17 37.79 8.62 -15.43
C PHE A 17 36.43 8.12 -14.91
N ILE A 18 35.35 8.87 -15.11
CA ILE A 18 33.99 8.48 -14.66
C ILE A 18 33.22 7.75 -15.75
N GLN A 19 33.63 7.86 -17.02
CA GLN A 19 33.01 7.14 -18.12
C GLN A 19 33.50 5.69 -18.28
N SER A 20 34.56 5.28 -17.57
CA SER A 20 35.23 3.99 -17.78
C SER A 20 34.98 2.92 -16.71
N ALA A 21 34.25 3.21 -15.62
CA ALA A 21 33.88 2.19 -14.63
C ALA A 21 32.54 1.49 -14.95
N TRP A 22 31.62 2.17 -15.65
CA TRP A 22 30.28 1.67 -15.99
C TRP A 22 30.19 1.05 -17.39
N ALA A 23 31.12 1.42 -18.27
CA ALA A 23 31.22 0.91 -19.62
C ALA A 23 31.93 -0.46 -19.71
N ALA A 24 32.45 -0.97 -18.59
CA ALA A 24 33.28 -2.18 -18.60
C ALA A 24 32.48 -3.47 -18.79
N ASP A 25 31.16 -3.48 -18.55
CA ASP A 25 30.33 -4.68 -18.61
C ASP A 25 28.85 -4.36 -18.94
N ASP A 26 28.57 -3.91 -20.17
CA ASP A 26 27.19 -3.74 -20.64
C ASP A 26 26.63 -5.10 -21.08
N TYR A 27 26.10 -5.87 -20.12
CA TYR A 27 25.36 -7.13 -20.31
C TYR A 27 24.22 -7.26 -19.29
N TYR A 28 23.27 -8.15 -19.55
CA TYR A 28 22.19 -8.47 -18.61
C TYR A 28 22.70 -9.41 -17.52
N ARG A 29 22.70 -8.98 -16.27
CA ARG A 29 23.26 -9.73 -15.12
C ARG A 29 22.37 -10.90 -14.73
N PRO A 30 22.90 -12.12 -14.53
CA PRO A 30 22.14 -13.21 -13.92
C PRO A 30 21.70 -12.86 -12.49
N TYR A 31 20.69 -13.56 -11.98
CA TYR A 31 20.06 -13.29 -10.68
C TYR A 31 21.06 -13.16 -9.51
N ASN A 32 22.03 -14.06 -9.41
CA ASN A 32 23.06 -14.04 -8.36
C ASN A 32 23.94 -12.78 -8.42
N GLU A 33 24.20 -12.24 -9.61
CA GLU A 33 24.97 -11.02 -9.77
C GLU A 33 24.15 -9.76 -9.45
N VAL A 34 22.83 -9.78 -9.70
CA VAL A 34 21.93 -8.72 -9.20
C VAL A 34 21.98 -8.66 -7.68
N GLN A 35 21.85 -9.79 -6.99
CA GLN A 35 21.99 -9.87 -5.53
C GLN A 35 23.36 -9.38 -5.06
N THR A 36 24.43 -9.85 -5.71
CA THR A 36 25.81 -9.47 -5.38
C THR A 36 26.04 -7.96 -5.56
N ALA A 37 25.50 -7.36 -6.61
CA ALA A 37 25.59 -5.91 -6.84
C ALA A 37 24.92 -5.11 -5.72
N LEU A 38 23.68 -5.47 -5.33
CA LEU A 38 22.97 -4.82 -4.23
C LEU A 38 23.70 -4.98 -2.89
N TRP A 39 24.17 -6.20 -2.59
CA TRP A 39 24.95 -6.47 -1.38
C TRP A 39 26.22 -5.62 -1.33
N ASN A 40 26.98 -5.55 -2.43
CA ASN A 40 28.20 -4.74 -2.54
C ASN A 40 27.94 -3.24 -2.30
N LEU A 41 26.83 -2.69 -2.83
CA LEU A 41 26.44 -1.30 -2.57
C LEU A 41 26.27 -1.05 -1.07
N SER A 42 25.60 -1.97 -0.36
CA SER A 42 25.40 -1.87 1.09
C SER A 42 26.71 -2.00 1.88
N GLN A 43 27.58 -2.95 1.53
CA GLN A 43 28.85 -3.15 2.23
C GLN A 43 29.81 -1.97 2.08
N THR A 44 29.85 -1.38 0.89
CA THR A 44 30.76 -0.26 0.60
C THR A 44 30.21 1.08 1.07
N ASN A 45 28.89 1.20 1.28
CA ASN A 45 28.21 2.45 1.63
C ASN A 45 27.16 2.28 2.76
N PRO A 46 27.52 1.70 3.92
CA PRO A 46 26.55 1.33 4.97
C PRO A 46 25.83 2.52 5.61
N GLY A 47 26.37 3.74 5.46
CA GLY A 47 25.73 4.98 5.93
C GLY A 47 24.56 5.46 5.07
N ILE A 48 24.41 4.92 3.85
CA ILE A 48 23.36 5.33 2.90
C ILE A 48 22.65 4.17 2.19
N ALA A 49 23.17 2.94 2.25
CA ALA A 49 22.59 1.77 1.59
C ALA A 49 22.48 0.57 2.55
N ARG A 50 21.30 -0.08 2.57
CA ARG A 50 21.05 -1.34 3.27
C ARG A 50 20.45 -2.36 2.32
N TYR A 51 21.14 -3.49 2.15
CA TYR A 51 20.66 -4.64 1.39
C TYR A 51 19.76 -5.51 2.24
N PHE A 52 18.66 -5.96 1.65
CA PHE A 52 17.73 -6.94 2.19
C PHE A 52 17.84 -8.18 1.30
N GLY A 53 18.47 -9.23 1.84
CA GLY A 53 18.71 -10.48 1.13
C GLY A 53 17.45 -11.07 0.53
N SER A 54 16.36 -10.96 1.29
CA SER A 54 15.03 -11.41 0.93
C SER A 54 14.02 -10.49 1.60
N ILE A 55 13.02 -10.03 0.86
CA ILE A 55 11.78 -9.48 1.41
C ILE A 55 10.61 -10.48 1.35
N GLY A 56 10.87 -11.65 0.75
CA GLY A 56 9.91 -12.71 0.49
C GLY A 56 10.49 -13.71 -0.50
N LYS A 57 9.83 -14.86 -0.63
CA LYS A 57 10.28 -15.98 -1.48
C LYS A 57 9.41 -16.10 -2.72
N THR A 58 9.99 -16.57 -3.81
CA THR A 58 9.28 -16.96 -5.03
C THR A 58 8.67 -18.35 -4.91
N ILE A 59 7.91 -18.78 -5.93
CA ILE A 59 7.27 -20.10 -5.95
C ILE A 59 8.29 -21.27 -6.00
N GLU A 60 9.49 -21.07 -6.54
CA GLU A 60 10.60 -22.03 -6.50
C GLU A 60 11.58 -21.74 -5.33
N GLY A 61 11.17 -20.96 -4.32
CA GLY A 61 11.91 -20.75 -3.07
C GLY A 61 13.10 -19.79 -3.15
N ARG A 62 13.20 -18.96 -4.19
CA ARG A 62 14.28 -17.99 -4.36
C ARG A 62 13.96 -16.67 -3.66
N ASP A 63 14.99 -15.97 -3.22
CA ASP A 63 14.81 -14.67 -2.56
C ASP A 63 14.40 -13.58 -3.54
N ILE A 64 13.48 -12.72 -3.12
CA ILE A 64 13.20 -11.45 -3.80
C ILE A 64 14.06 -10.38 -3.11
N PRO A 65 15.16 -9.92 -3.73
CA PRO A 65 16.10 -9.01 -3.09
C PRO A 65 15.63 -7.56 -3.18
N ALA A 66 15.93 -6.77 -2.14
CA ALA A 66 15.66 -5.33 -2.12
C ALA A 66 16.86 -4.53 -1.59
N ILE A 67 16.92 -3.25 -1.94
CA ILE A 67 17.85 -2.29 -1.33
C ILE A 67 17.11 -1.04 -0.88
N LYS A 68 17.42 -0.58 0.33
CA LYS A 68 17.02 0.73 0.86
C LYS A 68 18.17 1.71 0.70
N ILE A 69 17.93 2.81 0.01
CA ILE A 69 18.88 3.92 -0.16
C ILE A 69 18.33 5.16 0.54
N THR A 70 18.93 5.51 1.67
CA THR A 70 18.61 6.71 2.45
C THR A 70 19.73 6.98 3.43
N LYS A 71 19.90 8.22 3.86
CA LYS A 71 20.78 8.53 5.00
C LYS A 71 20.28 7.82 6.26
N ASN A 72 21.18 7.06 6.88
CA ASN A 72 20.92 6.19 8.04
C ASN A 72 19.96 5.03 7.73
N PRO A 73 20.30 4.15 6.77
CA PRO A 73 19.39 3.13 6.23
C PRO A 73 19.10 1.97 7.20
N GLN A 74 19.69 1.99 8.41
CA GLN A 74 19.52 0.94 9.42
C GLN A 74 18.21 1.06 10.20
N ALA A 75 17.58 2.23 10.18
CA ALA A 75 16.29 2.50 10.80
C ALA A 75 15.36 3.16 9.78
N ASP A 76 14.06 3.10 10.06
CA ASP A 76 13.05 3.86 9.33
C ASP A 76 12.92 5.28 9.89
N ASP A 77 12.75 6.25 8.99
CA ASP A 77 12.45 7.63 9.35
C ASP A 77 11.04 8.00 8.86
N PRO A 78 10.02 8.02 9.74
CA PRO A 78 8.63 8.30 9.35
C PRO A 78 8.42 9.73 8.82
N ASN A 79 9.43 10.60 8.91
CA ASN A 79 9.37 11.95 8.32
C ASN A 79 9.83 11.97 6.86
N LYS A 80 10.42 10.88 6.36
CA LYS A 80 10.88 10.76 4.98
C LYS A 80 9.86 9.94 4.20
N PRO A 81 9.15 10.54 3.22
CA PRO A 81 8.19 9.77 2.44
C PRO A 81 8.91 8.73 1.58
N ASP A 82 8.41 7.50 1.61
CA ASP A 82 8.96 6.39 0.86
C ASP A 82 8.60 6.48 -0.64
N VAL A 83 9.54 6.07 -1.48
CA VAL A 83 9.39 5.90 -2.93
C VAL A 83 9.88 4.51 -3.31
N LEU A 84 9.06 3.77 -4.05
CA LEU A 84 9.33 2.39 -4.44
C LEU A 84 9.59 2.28 -5.95
N PHE A 85 10.67 1.63 -6.33
CA PHE A 85 11.00 1.27 -7.71
C PHE A 85 10.99 -0.24 -7.86
N LEU A 86 10.23 -0.72 -8.85
CA LEU A 86 10.09 -2.14 -9.15
C LEU A 86 10.61 -2.43 -10.56
N GLY A 87 11.01 -3.68 -10.78
CA GLY A 87 11.37 -4.20 -12.09
C GLY A 87 11.25 -5.71 -12.15
N GLY A 88 11.21 -6.25 -13.37
CA GLY A 88 11.25 -7.69 -13.58
C GLY A 88 10.01 -8.45 -13.11
N HIS A 89 8.81 -7.85 -13.11
CA HIS A 89 7.56 -8.62 -12.97
C HIS A 89 7.40 -9.63 -14.13
N HIS A 90 7.71 -9.21 -15.35
CA HIS A 90 7.73 -10.10 -16.50
C HIS A 90 9.15 -10.59 -16.80
N ALA A 91 9.32 -11.90 -16.81
CA ALA A 91 10.59 -12.59 -16.90
C ALA A 91 11.44 -12.29 -18.15
N ARG A 92 10.79 -12.06 -19.30
CA ARG A 92 11.47 -11.76 -20.58
C ARG A 92 11.96 -10.33 -20.69
N GLU A 93 11.58 -9.47 -19.76
CA GLU A 93 11.77 -8.02 -19.88
C GLU A 93 13.10 -7.58 -19.25
N TRP A 94 14.22 -8.15 -19.69
CA TRP A 94 15.51 -8.08 -18.99
C TRP A 94 16.00 -6.65 -18.70
N ILE A 95 15.69 -5.67 -19.56
CA ILE A 95 16.07 -4.27 -19.35
C ILE A 95 15.35 -3.63 -18.16
N SER A 96 14.15 -4.13 -17.82
CA SER A 96 13.40 -3.67 -16.64
C SER A 96 14.07 -4.03 -15.31
N ILE A 97 15.01 -4.97 -15.30
CA ILE A 97 15.81 -5.33 -14.13
C ILE A 97 17.04 -4.43 -14.02
N GLU A 98 17.71 -4.18 -15.14
CA GLU A 98 18.95 -3.41 -15.21
C GLU A 98 18.74 -1.92 -14.90
N VAL A 99 17.64 -1.31 -15.37
CA VAL A 99 17.36 0.12 -15.14
C VAL A 99 17.22 0.48 -13.65
N PRO A 100 16.36 -0.16 -12.84
CA PRO A 100 16.28 0.10 -11.41
C PRO A 100 17.57 -0.30 -10.66
N LEU A 101 18.27 -1.36 -11.08
CA LEU A 101 19.56 -1.73 -10.50
C LEU A 101 20.61 -0.63 -10.71
N ARG A 102 20.72 -0.08 -11.92
CA ARG A 102 21.64 1.04 -12.23
C ARG A 102 21.24 2.33 -11.54
N LEU A 103 19.95 2.55 -11.27
CA LEU A 103 19.50 3.65 -10.42
C LEU A 103 20.07 3.52 -9.00
N ALA A 104 20.04 2.32 -8.42
CA ALA A 104 20.63 2.05 -7.11
C ALA A 104 22.13 2.38 -7.08
N GLU A 105 22.86 1.86 -8.07
CA GLU A 105 24.29 2.11 -8.22
C GLU A 105 24.57 3.62 -8.40
N TYR A 106 23.79 4.32 -9.23
CA TYR A 106 23.97 5.75 -9.50
C TYR A 106 23.77 6.60 -8.26
N LEU A 107 22.69 6.35 -7.50
CA LEU A 107 22.39 7.11 -6.28
C LEU A 107 23.51 6.97 -5.26
N VAL A 108 24.02 5.75 -5.06
CA VAL A 108 25.12 5.49 -4.13
C VAL A 108 26.43 6.14 -4.62
N ALA A 109 26.80 5.94 -5.87
CA ALA A 109 28.05 6.46 -6.44
C ALA A 109 28.10 8.00 -6.46
N ASN A 110 26.94 8.66 -6.58
CA ASN A 110 26.86 10.12 -6.70
C ASN A 110 26.44 10.82 -5.39
N TYR A 111 26.15 10.08 -4.32
CA TYR A 111 25.78 10.68 -3.03
C TYR A 111 26.84 11.68 -2.53
N ALA A 112 28.13 11.29 -2.62
CA ALA A 112 29.24 12.17 -2.32
C ALA A 112 29.62 13.00 -3.56
N GLY A 113 29.18 14.27 -3.60
CA GLY A 113 29.63 15.22 -4.62
C GLY A 113 28.55 15.69 -5.61
N ASN A 114 27.35 15.09 -5.60
CA ASN A 114 26.19 15.62 -6.32
C ASN A 114 25.13 16.08 -5.31
N SER A 115 24.95 17.40 -5.17
CA SER A 115 24.03 17.98 -4.19
C SER A 115 22.57 17.61 -4.44
N THR A 116 22.18 17.35 -5.69
CA THR A 116 20.83 16.90 -6.03
C THR A 116 20.61 15.49 -5.49
N VAL A 117 21.51 14.55 -5.81
CA VAL A 117 21.42 13.16 -5.32
C VAL A 117 21.48 13.11 -3.80
N GLN A 118 22.38 13.86 -3.19
CA GLN A 118 22.47 13.97 -1.74
C GLN A 118 21.16 14.45 -1.11
N SER A 119 20.54 15.50 -1.66
CA SER A 119 19.25 16.01 -1.16
C SER A 119 18.13 14.97 -1.26
N LEU A 120 18.10 14.19 -2.35
CA LEU A 120 17.11 13.13 -2.54
C LEU A 120 17.30 12.00 -1.53
N VAL A 121 18.52 11.49 -1.38
CA VAL A 121 18.86 10.40 -0.43
C VAL A 121 18.69 10.84 1.03
N ASP A 122 18.95 12.12 1.35
CA ASP A 122 18.77 12.65 2.70
C ASP A 122 17.29 12.81 3.06
N SER A 123 16.41 13.04 2.08
CA SER A 123 15.01 13.43 2.31
C SER A 123 13.97 12.34 1.97
N ARG A 124 14.39 11.17 1.49
CA ARG A 124 13.50 10.06 1.11
C ARG A 124 14.03 8.74 1.64
N GLU A 125 13.14 7.76 1.81
CA GLU A 125 13.55 6.36 1.80
C GLU A 125 13.27 5.78 0.42
N ILE A 126 14.34 5.52 -0.32
CA ILE A 126 14.25 5.05 -1.70
C ILE A 126 14.41 3.54 -1.67
N TRP A 127 13.34 2.82 -1.97
CA TRP A 127 13.33 1.37 -2.05
C TRP A 127 13.40 0.91 -3.50
N ILE A 128 14.27 -0.06 -3.76
CA ILE A 128 14.47 -0.60 -5.11
C ILE A 128 14.43 -2.13 -5.02
N ILE A 129 13.48 -2.72 -5.73
CA ILE A 129 13.30 -4.17 -5.90
C ILE A 129 13.47 -4.44 -7.40
N PRO A 130 14.71 -4.71 -7.87
CA PRO A 130 14.99 -4.76 -9.30
C PRO A 130 14.44 -6.01 -9.97
N ILE A 131 14.06 -7.04 -9.21
CA ILE A 131 13.60 -8.31 -9.76
C ILE A 131 12.50 -8.93 -8.89
N VAL A 132 11.25 -8.72 -9.28
CA VAL A 132 10.08 -9.31 -8.61
C VAL A 132 9.90 -10.79 -8.98
N ASN A 133 10.29 -11.21 -10.20
CA ASN A 133 10.15 -12.58 -10.70
C ASN A 133 11.51 -13.30 -10.94
N PRO A 134 12.30 -13.61 -9.89
CA PRO A 134 13.54 -14.38 -10.04
C PRO A 134 13.39 -15.69 -10.81
N ASP A 135 12.33 -16.46 -10.56
CA ASP A 135 12.15 -17.79 -11.15
C ASP A 135 11.93 -17.72 -12.65
N GLY A 136 11.00 -16.87 -13.06
CA GLY A 136 10.74 -16.62 -14.47
C GLY A 136 11.96 -16.05 -15.16
N TYR A 137 12.71 -15.13 -14.52
CA TYR A 137 13.92 -14.56 -15.10
C TYR A 137 15.02 -15.61 -15.33
N ILE A 138 15.25 -16.50 -14.37
CA ILE A 138 16.21 -17.61 -14.54
C ILE A 138 15.74 -18.52 -15.67
N PHE A 139 14.45 -18.85 -15.72
CA PHE A 139 13.86 -19.66 -16.78
C PHE A 139 14.01 -19.00 -18.15
N SER A 140 13.87 -17.67 -18.24
CA SER A 140 14.03 -16.94 -19.50
C SER A 140 15.48 -16.88 -19.97
N ARG A 141 16.45 -16.99 -19.07
CA ARG A 141 17.87 -17.07 -19.44
C ARG A 141 18.33 -18.47 -19.84
N THR A 142 17.70 -19.51 -19.29
CA THR A 142 18.19 -20.89 -19.38
C THR A 142 17.38 -21.77 -20.33
N THR A 143 16.07 -21.53 -20.42
CA THR A 143 15.13 -22.46 -21.07
C THR A 143 14.30 -21.78 -22.15
N ASP A 144 13.58 -20.70 -21.83
CA ASP A 144 12.71 -20.01 -22.79
C ASP A 144 12.83 -18.49 -22.69
N ARG A 145 13.62 -17.90 -23.57
CA ARG A 145 13.83 -16.46 -23.67
C ARG A 145 12.56 -15.62 -23.70
N SER A 146 11.46 -16.15 -24.22
CA SER A 146 10.18 -15.47 -24.35
C SER A 146 9.24 -15.68 -23.16
N TRP A 147 9.69 -16.38 -22.11
CA TRP A 147 8.91 -16.63 -20.91
C TRP A 147 8.55 -15.32 -20.19
N ARG A 148 7.27 -15.14 -19.88
CA ARG A 148 6.73 -13.90 -19.27
C ARG A 148 6.37 -14.07 -17.79
N LYS A 149 5.67 -15.15 -17.48
CA LYS A 149 4.97 -15.39 -16.21
C LYS A 149 5.94 -15.76 -15.08
N ASN A 150 5.45 -15.98 -13.86
CA ASN A 150 6.23 -16.70 -12.85
C ASN A 150 6.32 -18.20 -13.20
N ARG A 151 6.67 -19.06 -12.22
CA ARG A 151 6.91 -20.48 -12.45
C ARG A 151 5.94 -21.43 -11.73
N ARG A 152 4.78 -20.94 -11.28
CA ARG A 152 3.77 -21.78 -10.61
C ARG A 152 3.39 -23.01 -11.45
N PRO A 153 3.52 -24.24 -10.93
CA PRO A 153 3.02 -25.43 -11.59
C PRO A 153 1.48 -25.39 -11.70
N LEU A 154 0.95 -25.61 -12.91
CA LEU A 154 -0.49 -25.64 -13.21
C LEU A 154 -0.78 -26.86 -14.10
N GLY A 155 -0.46 -28.04 -13.59
CA GLY A 155 -0.50 -29.30 -14.33
C GLY A 155 0.53 -29.35 -15.46
N LYS A 156 0.07 -29.41 -16.72
CA LYS A 156 0.95 -29.37 -17.92
C LYS A 156 1.38 -27.96 -18.30
N HIS A 157 0.82 -26.94 -17.64
CA HIS A 157 1.12 -25.54 -17.87
C HIS A 157 1.85 -24.95 -16.68
N PHE A 158 2.45 -23.77 -16.88
CA PHE A 158 3.20 -23.08 -15.85
C PHE A 158 2.89 -21.59 -15.87
N GLY A 159 2.93 -21.00 -14.69
CA GLY A 159 3.03 -19.57 -14.45
C GLY A 159 1.71 -18.81 -14.47
N VAL A 160 1.68 -17.77 -13.66
CA VAL A 160 0.69 -16.69 -13.60
C VAL A 160 1.35 -15.38 -14.03
N ASP A 161 0.60 -14.53 -14.73
CA ASP A 161 1.07 -13.19 -15.06
C ASP A 161 1.00 -12.32 -13.79
N LEU A 162 2.16 -12.04 -13.19
CA LEU A 162 2.25 -11.30 -11.95
C LEU A 162 1.59 -9.92 -12.04
N ASN A 163 1.61 -9.26 -13.22
CA ASN A 163 0.97 -7.96 -13.39
C ASN A 163 -0.50 -8.08 -13.87
N ARG A 164 -1.14 -9.23 -13.61
CA ARG A 164 -2.59 -9.47 -13.65
C ARG A 164 -3.12 -10.05 -12.33
N ASN A 165 -2.25 -10.22 -11.33
CA ASN A 165 -2.54 -10.94 -10.10
C ASN A 165 -2.73 -10.02 -8.89
N TYR A 166 -2.78 -8.70 -9.05
CA TYR A 166 -3.10 -7.76 -7.97
C TYR A 166 -4.62 -7.60 -7.76
N GLY A 167 -5.05 -7.16 -6.58
CA GLY A 167 -6.46 -7.23 -6.13
C GLY A 167 -7.45 -6.24 -6.75
N TYR A 168 -7.00 -5.11 -7.29
CA TYR A 168 -7.92 -4.09 -7.76
C TYR A 168 -8.56 -4.47 -9.10
N LEU A 169 -9.88 -4.69 -9.05
CA LEU A 169 -10.71 -5.15 -10.18
C LEU A 169 -10.10 -6.37 -10.88
N TRP A 170 -9.53 -7.27 -10.06
CA TRP A 170 -8.90 -8.51 -10.49
C TRP A 170 -9.87 -9.38 -11.31
N GLY A 171 -9.34 -10.16 -12.26
CA GLY A 171 -10.16 -11.06 -13.08
C GLY A 171 -10.93 -10.40 -14.23
N GLY A 172 -10.96 -9.07 -14.33
CA GLY A 172 -11.66 -8.33 -15.41
C GLY A 172 -11.15 -8.59 -16.84
N ASP A 173 -10.30 -7.71 -17.40
CA ASP A 173 -9.76 -7.82 -18.77
C ASP A 173 -8.66 -8.91 -18.95
N SER A 174 -8.49 -9.78 -17.95
CA SER A 174 -7.50 -10.87 -17.92
C SER A 174 -8.12 -12.22 -18.24
N TYR A 175 -7.30 -13.22 -18.63
CA TYR A 175 -7.84 -14.52 -19.05
C TYR A 175 -7.80 -15.54 -17.91
N ASN A 176 -8.88 -16.29 -17.72
CA ASN A 176 -8.97 -17.36 -16.73
C ASN A 176 -8.50 -18.73 -17.28
N HIS A 177 -7.41 -18.76 -18.06
CA HIS A 177 -6.87 -20.03 -18.58
C HIS A 177 -5.33 -20.10 -18.44
N PRO A 178 -4.76 -21.13 -17.78
CA PRO A 178 -3.31 -21.28 -17.53
C PRO A 178 -2.38 -21.25 -18.74
N ILE A 179 -2.92 -21.45 -19.95
CA ILE A 179 -2.17 -21.39 -21.22
C ILE A 179 -1.86 -19.93 -21.61
N SER A 180 -2.68 -18.98 -21.16
CA SER A 180 -2.53 -17.60 -21.58
C SER A 180 -1.31 -16.93 -20.96
N ASP A 181 -0.67 -16.05 -21.74
CA ASP A 181 0.44 -15.19 -21.30
C ASP A 181 -0.02 -14.15 -20.26
N ASN A 182 -1.32 -13.85 -20.19
CA ASN A 182 -1.95 -12.93 -19.24
C ASN A 182 -2.95 -13.65 -18.32
N TYR A 183 -2.67 -14.92 -18.00
CA TYR A 183 -3.42 -15.67 -17.00
C TYR A 183 -3.32 -14.98 -15.64
N HIS A 184 -4.45 -14.60 -15.02
CA HIS A 184 -4.49 -13.79 -13.80
C HIS A 184 -4.29 -14.57 -12.50
N GLY A 185 -4.18 -15.89 -12.56
CA GLY A 185 -4.06 -16.75 -11.38
C GLY A 185 -5.43 -17.23 -10.88
N LEU A 186 -5.41 -18.03 -9.82
CA LEU A 186 -6.62 -18.63 -9.24
C LEU A 186 -7.42 -17.62 -8.40
N ARG A 187 -6.73 -16.67 -7.77
CA ARG A 187 -7.29 -15.54 -7.03
C ARG A 187 -6.36 -14.34 -7.08
N ALA A 188 -6.84 -13.16 -6.68
CA ALA A 188 -5.96 -12.04 -6.40
C ALA A 188 -4.89 -12.45 -5.37
N PHE A 189 -3.65 -12.04 -5.62
CA PHE A 189 -2.48 -12.36 -4.80
C PHE A 189 -2.27 -13.86 -4.59
N SER A 190 -2.60 -14.70 -5.58
CA SER A 190 -2.31 -16.14 -5.53
C SER A 190 -0.81 -16.46 -5.63
N GLU A 191 -0.01 -15.52 -6.13
CA GLU A 191 1.42 -15.73 -6.33
C GLU A 191 2.25 -15.20 -5.16
N PRO A 192 3.22 -15.98 -4.65
CA PRO A 192 4.05 -15.54 -3.53
C PRO A 192 4.87 -14.28 -3.89
N GLU A 193 5.19 -14.07 -5.18
CA GLU A 193 5.85 -12.86 -5.63
C GLU A 193 4.96 -11.60 -5.51
N THR A 194 3.67 -11.67 -5.86
CA THR A 194 2.75 -10.52 -5.71
C THR A 194 2.35 -10.31 -4.26
N GLN A 195 2.19 -11.38 -3.49
CA GLN A 195 1.97 -11.33 -2.04
C GLN A 195 3.14 -10.63 -1.34
N THR A 196 4.38 -10.95 -1.71
CA THR A 196 5.58 -10.30 -1.18
C THR A 196 5.55 -8.78 -1.41
N ILE A 197 5.13 -8.31 -2.58
CA ILE A 197 5.02 -6.87 -2.86
C ILE A 197 3.87 -6.23 -2.06
N LYS A 198 2.73 -6.93 -1.92
CA LYS A 198 1.62 -6.47 -1.08
C LYS A 198 2.06 -6.30 0.37
N ASP A 199 2.63 -7.35 0.96
CA ASP A 199 3.06 -7.38 2.36
C ASP A 199 4.16 -6.35 2.61
N PHE A 200 5.06 -6.16 1.65
CA PHE A 200 6.06 -5.09 1.72
C PHE A 200 5.37 -3.73 1.85
N ILE A 201 4.45 -3.37 0.96
CA ILE A 201 3.75 -2.06 0.99
C ILE A 201 2.93 -1.89 2.27
N GLU A 202 2.19 -2.91 2.69
CA GLU A 202 1.32 -2.85 3.88
C GLU A 202 2.11 -2.77 5.18
N THR A 203 3.26 -3.45 5.27
CA THR A 203 4.15 -3.34 6.43
C THR A 203 4.68 -1.91 6.59
N ARG A 204 4.98 -1.22 5.48
CA ARG A 204 5.40 0.19 5.49
C ARG A 204 4.27 1.10 5.99
N GLU A 205 3.06 0.86 5.53
CA GLU A 205 1.86 1.58 5.97
C GLU A 205 1.62 1.38 7.48
N ALA A 206 1.63 0.14 7.95
CA ALA A 206 1.48 -0.20 9.36
C ALA A 206 2.58 0.42 10.25
N ALA A 207 3.81 0.51 9.73
CA ALA A 207 4.93 1.18 10.38
C ALA A 207 4.82 2.73 10.38
N LYS A 208 3.71 3.30 9.90
CA LYS A 208 3.48 4.75 9.75
C LYS A 208 4.51 5.42 8.84
N ASN A 209 5.09 4.68 7.91
CA ASN A 209 5.96 5.21 6.87
C ASN A 209 5.53 4.70 5.48
N PRO A 210 4.30 5.02 5.03
CA PRO A 210 3.72 4.43 3.84
C PRO A 210 4.52 4.80 2.58
N ILE A 211 4.59 3.85 1.64
CA ILE A 211 4.99 4.14 0.26
C ILE A 211 4.07 5.24 -0.28
N THR A 212 4.64 6.31 -0.80
CA THR A 212 3.85 7.45 -1.31
C THR A 212 3.74 7.45 -2.83
N ARG A 213 4.69 6.78 -3.48
CA ARG A 213 4.92 6.78 -4.93
C ARG A 213 5.56 5.46 -5.33
N LEU A 214 5.11 4.92 -6.46
CA LEU A 214 5.59 3.67 -7.02
C LEU A 214 5.88 3.86 -8.50
N LEU A 215 7.06 3.40 -8.95
CA LEU A 215 7.41 3.35 -10.36
C LEU A 215 7.82 1.92 -10.72
N ASP A 216 7.04 1.31 -11.62
CA ASP A 216 7.24 -0.05 -12.09
C ASP A 216 7.82 -0.05 -13.50
N TYR A 217 8.97 -0.70 -13.69
CA TYR A 217 9.62 -0.78 -14.99
C TYR A 217 9.21 -2.06 -15.73
N HIS A 218 8.84 -1.88 -16.99
CA HIS A 218 8.51 -2.91 -17.95
C HIS A 218 9.26 -2.68 -19.27
N ASN A 219 9.20 -3.62 -20.21
CA ASN A 219 9.47 -3.31 -21.61
C ASN A 219 8.62 -4.18 -22.55
N TYR A 220 8.14 -3.68 -23.68
CA TYR A 220 8.63 -2.52 -24.41
C TYR A 220 7.49 -1.62 -24.93
N GLY A 221 7.83 -0.38 -25.25
CA GLY A 221 6.86 0.52 -25.91
C GLY A 221 7.26 1.99 -25.91
N GLN A 222 8.23 2.38 -25.08
CA GLN A 222 8.55 3.79 -24.78
C GLN A 222 7.31 4.56 -24.32
N LEU A 223 6.66 4.05 -23.27
CA LEU A 223 5.44 4.60 -22.69
C LEU A 223 5.65 4.94 -21.22
N ILE A 224 4.93 5.97 -20.78
CA ILE A 224 4.76 6.29 -19.37
C ILE A 224 3.28 6.19 -19.07
N LEU A 225 2.94 5.17 -18.30
CA LEU A 225 1.59 4.69 -18.10
C LEU A 225 1.12 5.01 -16.69
N TYR A 226 -0.16 5.37 -16.57
CA TYR A 226 -0.82 5.68 -15.30
C TYR A 226 -2.25 5.13 -15.27
N PRO A 227 -2.86 4.99 -14.07
CA PRO A 227 -4.21 4.50 -13.90
C PRO A 227 -5.30 5.31 -14.66
N TRP A 228 -6.44 4.71 -14.98
CA TRP A 228 -6.75 3.29 -14.77
C TRP A 228 -6.33 2.41 -15.95
N GLY A 229 -6.03 1.14 -15.65
CA GLY A 229 -5.82 0.06 -16.61
C GLY A 229 -7.10 -0.56 -17.15
N ASN A 230 -8.13 -0.70 -16.32
CA ASN A 230 -9.33 -1.47 -16.65
C ASN A 230 -10.44 -0.63 -17.29
N THR A 231 -10.54 0.67 -16.96
CA THR A 231 -11.60 1.56 -17.44
C THR A 231 -11.04 2.78 -18.17
N PRO A 232 -11.66 3.23 -19.28
CA PRO A 232 -11.31 4.50 -19.95
C PRO A 232 -11.66 5.74 -19.11
N ASP A 233 -12.44 5.58 -18.04
CA ASP A 233 -12.79 6.67 -17.13
C ASP A 233 -11.54 7.18 -16.42
N PRO A 234 -11.43 8.50 -16.19
CA PRO A 234 -10.28 9.06 -15.50
C PRO A 234 -10.25 8.64 -14.02
N ALA A 235 -9.07 8.37 -13.50
CA ALA A 235 -8.82 8.33 -12.05
C ALA A 235 -9.21 9.66 -11.38
N PRO A 236 -9.60 9.65 -10.09
CA PRO A 236 -9.85 10.89 -9.34
C PRO A 236 -8.72 11.92 -9.49
N ASP A 237 -7.46 11.47 -9.46
CA ASP A 237 -6.26 12.31 -9.63
C ASP A 237 -5.71 12.32 -11.08
N ALA A 238 -6.52 12.03 -12.10
CA ALA A 238 -6.04 11.88 -13.49
C ALA A 238 -5.26 13.09 -14.02
N ALA A 239 -5.59 14.31 -13.57
CA ALA A 239 -4.85 15.53 -13.94
C ALA A 239 -3.41 15.51 -13.38
N LEU A 240 -3.25 15.10 -12.11
CA LEU A 240 -1.95 14.97 -11.45
C LEU A 240 -1.13 13.84 -12.09
N PHE A 241 -1.75 12.67 -12.34
CA PHE A 241 -1.10 11.57 -13.05
C PHE A 241 -0.60 12.01 -14.43
N LYS A 242 -1.46 12.67 -15.20
CA LYS A 242 -1.08 13.19 -16.51
C LYS A 242 0.09 14.18 -16.42
N GLN A 243 0.04 15.14 -15.50
CA GLN A 243 1.11 16.13 -15.31
C GLN A 243 2.45 15.46 -14.99
N ILE A 244 2.47 14.55 -14.00
CA ILE A 244 3.69 13.84 -13.59
C ILE A 244 4.21 12.99 -14.76
N ALA A 245 3.34 12.28 -15.47
CA ALA A 245 3.74 11.48 -16.62
C ALA A 245 4.27 12.31 -17.79
N GLU A 246 3.67 13.47 -18.08
CA GLU A 246 4.15 14.39 -19.12
C GLU A 246 5.48 15.05 -18.74
N GLU A 247 5.70 15.37 -17.47
CA GLU A 247 6.98 15.90 -16.99
C GLU A 247 8.09 14.83 -17.02
N MET A 248 7.78 13.58 -16.63
CA MET A 248 8.71 12.46 -16.83
C MET A 248 9.02 12.26 -18.31
N ARG A 249 8.01 12.31 -19.18
CA ARG A 249 8.17 12.21 -20.65
C ARG A 249 9.09 13.31 -21.16
N ASP A 250 8.86 14.55 -20.78
CA ASP A 250 9.63 15.69 -21.28
C ASP A 250 11.10 15.61 -20.83
N ARG A 251 11.35 15.13 -19.61
CA ARG A 251 12.69 14.85 -19.10
C ARG A 251 13.40 13.76 -19.89
N ILE A 252 12.72 12.65 -20.20
CA ILE A 252 13.30 11.60 -21.07
C ILE A 252 13.53 12.14 -22.48
N ASN A 253 12.58 12.89 -23.03
CA ASN A 253 12.65 13.39 -24.40
C ASN A 253 13.78 14.42 -24.60
N THR A 254 14.25 15.09 -23.54
CA THR A 254 15.41 16.01 -23.63
C THR A 254 16.70 15.32 -24.07
N VAL A 255 16.81 14.00 -23.93
CA VAL A 255 17.97 13.23 -24.40
C VAL A 255 17.79 12.63 -25.79
N GLY A 256 16.71 12.97 -26.49
CA GLY A 256 16.51 12.65 -27.91
C GLY A 256 15.78 11.33 -28.22
N VAL A 257 15.07 10.76 -27.25
CA VAL A 257 14.21 9.56 -27.43
C VAL A 257 12.77 9.91 -27.15
N GLU A 258 11.81 9.38 -27.92
CA GLU A 258 10.41 9.76 -27.82
C GLU A 258 9.62 8.76 -26.95
N TYR A 259 9.25 9.18 -25.74
CA TYR A 259 8.28 8.50 -24.90
C TYR A 259 6.89 9.12 -25.04
N THR A 260 5.84 8.35 -24.73
CA THR A 260 4.45 8.85 -24.72
C THR A 260 3.81 8.62 -23.34
N ALA A 261 3.32 9.69 -22.72
CA ALA A 261 2.55 9.63 -21.49
C ALA A 261 1.06 9.37 -21.78
N LYS A 262 0.43 8.40 -21.11
CA LYS A 262 -1.00 8.11 -21.25
C LYS A 262 -1.56 7.20 -20.17
N GLN A 263 -2.88 7.30 -19.98
CA GLN A 263 -3.66 6.33 -19.22
C GLN A 263 -3.65 4.96 -19.90
N ILE A 264 -3.51 3.89 -19.11
CA ILE A 264 -3.33 2.50 -19.60
C ILE A 264 -4.52 2.01 -20.44
N SER A 265 -5.75 2.29 -20.02
CA SER A 265 -6.97 1.81 -20.69
C SER A 265 -7.28 2.49 -22.04
N ARG A 266 -6.51 3.51 -22.43
CA ARG A 266 -6.74 4.25 -23.68
C ARG A 266 -6.56 3.33 -24.89
N ARG A 267 -7.63 3.17 -25.66
CA ARG A 267 -7.68 2.30 -26.85
C ARG A 267 -7.10 2.96 -28.12
N ASP A 268 -6.54 4.16 -28.01
CA ASP A 268 -6.00 4.92 -29.13
C ASP A 268 -4.58 4.47 -29.55
N ASP A 269 -3.98 3.55 -28.80
CA ASP A 269 -2.63 3.05 -29.03
C ASP A 269 -2.59 1.52 -29.04
N ARG A 270 -2.18 0.95 -30.17
CA ARG A 270 -2.14 -0.50 -30.36
C ARG A 270 -1.03 -1.20 -29.55
N ARG A 271 -0.13 -0.43 -28.93
CA ARG A 271 0.93 -0.95 -28.05
C ARG A 271 0.41 -1.39 -26.68
N ILE A 272 -0.73 -0.86 -26.25
CA ILE A 272 -1.36 -1.18 -24.96
C ILE A 272 -2.76 -1.74 -25.17
N ARG A 273 -3.28 -2.40 -24.13
CA ARG A 273 -4.64 -2.88 -24.05
C ARG A 273 -5.13 -2.63 -22.62
N PRO A 274 -6.46 -2.54 -22.40
CA PRO A 274 -7.01 -2.57 -21.06
C PRO A 274 -6.50 -3.78 -20.27
N VAL A 275 -6.26 -3.56 -18.98
CA VAL A 275 -5.73 -4.57 -18.05
C VAL A 275 -6.48 -4.48 -16.73
N SER A 276 -6.69 -5.63 -16.10
CA SER A 276 -7.13 -5.78 -14.71
C SER A 276 -6.02 -6.37 -13.86
N GLY A 277 -6.09 -6.16 -12.54
CA GLY A 277 -5.18 -6.76 -11.57
C GLY A 277 -3.72 -6.33 -11.75
N SER A 278 -3.49 -5.08 -12.15
CA SER A 278 -2.15 -4.52 -12.28
C SER A 278 -1.64 -3.89 -10.98
N ILE A 279 -0.33 -3.85 -10.78
CA ILE A 279 0.28 -3.17 -9.62
C ILE A 279 -0.10 -1.68 -9.57
N ASN A 280 -0.20 -1.02 -10.73
CA ASN A 280 -0.54 0.40 -10.81
C ASN A 280 -1.94 0.68 -10.28
N ASP A 281 -2.92 -0.07 -10.76
CA ASP A 281 -4.31 0.14 -10.37
C ASP A 281 -4.53 -0.24 -8.91
N TRP A 282 -3.91 -1.33 -8.43
CA TRP A 282 -4.00 -1.71 -7.03
C TRP A 282 -3.33 -0.72 -6.08
N ALA A 283 -2.09 -0.33 -6.36
CA ALA A 283 -1.37 0.61 -5.52
C ALA A 283 -2.09 1.96 -5.42
N TYR A 284 -2.71 2.44 -6.51
CA TYR A 284 -3.49 3.67 -6.45
C TYR A 284 -4.89 3.45 -5.84
N GLY A 285 -5.65 2.48 -6.34
CA GLY A 285 -7.05 2.30 -6.00
C GLY A 285 -7.32 1.79 -4.59
N GLU A 286 -6.41 1.00 -4.02
CA GLU A 286 -6.55 0.52 -2.63
C GLU A 286 -5.67 1.29 -1.65
N LYS A 287 -4.48 1.75 -2.08
CA LYS A 287 -3.49 2.34 -1.16
C LYS A 287 -3.27 3.84 -1.36
N GLY A 288 -3.90 4.47 -2.36
CA GLY A 288 -3.73 5.89 -2.67
C GLY A 288 -2.30 6.26 -3.11
N ILE A 289 -1.50 5.28 -3.55
CA ILE A 289 -0.11 5.47 -3.98
C ILE A 289 -0.12 6.01 -5.41
N LEU A 290 0.64 7.09 -5.66
CA LEU A 290 0.85 7.57 -7.03
C LEU A 290 1.74 6.57 -7.79
N ALA A 291 1.10 5.64 -8.49
CA ALA A 291 1.73 4.53 -9.18
C ALA A 291 1.79 4.73 -10.70
N PHE A 292 2.96 4.47 -11.29
CA PHE A 292 3.22 4.60 -12.72
C PHE A 292 3.97 3.38 -13.23
N THR A 293 3.77 3.06 -14.51
CA THR A 293 4.56 2.07 -15.24
C THR A 293 5.35 2.75 -16.33
N ILE A 294 6.63 2.43 -16.49
CA ILE A 294 7.40 2.82 -17.67
C ILE A 294 7.68 1.59 -18.52
N GLU A 295 7.15 1.59 -19.74
CA GLU A 295 7.53 0.66 -20.80
C GLU A 295 8.79 1.19 -21.48
N LEU A 296 9.94 0.58 -21.20
CA LEU A 296 11.25 1.01 -21.68
C LEU A 296 11.43 0.76 -23.19
N ARG A 297 12.65 1.03 -23.67
CA ARG A 297 13.07 0.69 -25.04
C ARG A 297 12.84 -0.79 -25.36
N PRO A 298 12.71 -1.13 -26.66
CA PRO A 298 12.51 -0.22 -27.80
C PRO A 298 11.05 0.25 -27.96
N LYS A 299 10.77 1.16 -28.90
CA LYS A 299 9.38 1.59 -29.20
C LYS A 299 8.53 0.49 -29.86
N TYR A 300 9.16 -0.46 -30.56
CA TYR A 300 8.50 -1.43 -31.44
C TYR A 300 9.01 -2.85 -31.21
N SER A 301 8.29 -3.84 -31.75
CA SER A 301 8.52 -5.28 -31.56
C SER A 301 9.85 -5.82 -32.10
N ASP A 302 10.59 -5.02 -32.86
CA ASP A 302 11.95 -5.35 -33.31
C ASP A 302 12.90 -4.23 -32.84
N PRO A 303 13.83 -4.49 -31.89
CA PRO A 303 14.18 -5.80 -31.33
C PRO A 303 13.24 -6.32 -30.22
N GLY A 304 12.20 -5.58 -29.84
CA GLY A 304 11.24 -6.00 -28.82
C GLY A 304 11.90 -6.31 -27.47
N PHE A 305 11.66 -7.51 -26.93
CA PHE A 305 12.23 -7.95 -25.66
C PHE A 305 13.75 -8.21 -25.72
N ASP A 306 14.31 -8.46 -26.92
CA ASP A 306 15.74 -8.77 -27.15
C ASP A 306 16.58 -7.52 -27.40
N LEU A 307 16.44 -6.52 -26.53
CA LEU A 307 17.17 -5.27 -26.65
C LEU A 307 18.70 -5.53 -26.56
N PRO A 308 19.53 -5.11 -27.54
CA PRO A 308 20.96 -5.37 -27.54
C PRO A 308 21.67 -4.81 -26.32
N THR A 309 22.70 -5.48 -25.81
CA THR A 309 23.32 -5.10 -24.53
C THR A 309 23.93 -3.70 -24.54
N GLY A 310 24.46 -3.23 -25.69
CA GLY A 310 24.92 -1.84 -25.85
C GLY A 310 23.83 -0.76 -25.82
N GLN A 311 22.57 -1.14 -25.58
CA GLN A 311 21.44 -0.25 -25.33
C GLN A 311 21.06 -0.19 -23.84
N ILE A 312 21.69 -0.98 -22.96
CA ILE A 312 21.37 -0.98 -21.53
C ILE A 312 21.71 0.38 -20.91
N GLN A 313 22.98 0.82 -21.00
CA GLN A 313 23.37 2.13 -20.48
C GLN A 313 22.58 3.30 -21.13
N PRO A 314 22.39 3.36 -22.46
CA PRO A 314 21.53 4.37 -23.07
C PRO A 314 20.08 4.40 -22.57
N THR A 315 19.50 3.23 -22.25
CA THR A 315 18.13 3.13 -21.70
C THR A 315 18.08 3.61 -20.26
N PHE A 316 19.12 3.37 -19.47
CA PHE A 316 19.24 3.94 -18.14
C PHE A 316 19.44 5.47 -18.19
N ASP A 317 20.39 5.95 -19.01
CA ASP A 317 20.74 7.37 -19.12
C ASP A 317 19.54 8.25 -19.49
N GLU A 318 18.65 7.76 -20.37
CA GLU A 318 17.45 8.49 -20.75
C GLU A 318 16.38 8.52 -19.65
N ASN A 319 16.28 7.47 -18.84
CA ASN A 319 15.26 7.34 -17.78
C ASN A 319 15.71 7.99 -16.46
N LEU A 320 17.01 8.18 -16.25
CA LEU A 320 17.57 8.75 -15.04
C LEU A 320 16.98 10.13 -14.67
N PRO A 321 16.84 11.12 -15.59
CA PRO A 321 16.22 12.40 -15.27
C PRO A 321 14.76 12.29 -14.76
N ALA A 322 13.99 11.34 -15.29
CA ALA A 322 12.63 11.07 -14.84
C ALA A 322 12.61 10.41 -13.45
N ALA A 323 13.48 9.42 -13.21
CA ALA A 323 13.60 8.77 -11.91
C ALA A 323 13.99 9.77 -10.80
N LEU A 324 14.97 10.65 -11.05
CA LEU A 324 15.38 11.68 -10.08
C LEU A 324 14.26 12.70 -9.79
N TYR A 325 13.51 13.10 -10.82
CA TYR A 325 12.32 13.94 -10.65
C TYR A 325 11.26 13.25 -9.79
N PHE A 326 10.98 11.98 -10.07
CA PHE A 326 9.97 11.19 -9.36
C PHE A 326 10.29 11.03 -7.86
N ILE A 327 11.56 10.75 -7.52
CA ILE A 327 12.04 10.73 -6.12
C ILE A 327 11.83 12.11 -5.46
N GLY A 328 12.13 13.17 -6.20
CA GLY A 328 12.11 14.55 -5.73
C GLY A 328 10.72 15.13 -5.44
N LEU A 329 9.63 14.52 -5.94
CA LEU A 329 8.27 14.98 -5.65
C LEU A 329 8.09 15.05 -4.11
N SER A 330 7.44 16.10 -3.61
CA SER A 330 7.15 16.25 -2.18
C SER A 330 5.64 16.20 -1.98
N ARG A 331 5.17 15.66 -0.85
CA ARG A 331 3.74 15.61 -0.49
C ARG A 331 3.08 17.00 -0.33
N GLY A 332 3.77 18.11 -0.64
CA GLY A 332 3.20 19.46 -0.50
C GLY A 332 3.98 20.64 -1.13
N ARG A 333 4.83 20.46 -2.14
CA ARG A 333 5.53 21.60 -2.78
C ARG A 333 6.00 21.34 -4.22
N LEU A 334 5.33 21.97 -5.18
CA LEU A 334 5.97 22.66 -6.31
C LEU A 334 6.68 23.89 -5.72
N VAL A 335 7.99 24.04 -5.96
CA VAL A 335 8.79 25.15 -5.42
C VAL A 335 8.74 26.36 -6.35
N ASP A 336 8.24 27.49 -5.82
CA ASP A 336 8.62 28.90 -6.03
C ASP A 336 8.89 29.47 -7.45
N PHE A 337 8.12 30.50 -7.82
CA PHE A 337 8.43 31.38 -8.96
C PHE A 337 8.76 32.80 -8.43
N GLU A 338 10.03 33.09 -8.15
CA GLU A 338 10.49 34.48 -8.01
C GLU A 338 10.65 35.13 -9.42
N ASN A 339 9.83 36.14 -9.74
CA ASN A 339 10.21 37.49 -10.25
C ASN A 339 9.06 38.25 -11.00
N GLY A 340 8.44 39.28 -10.38
CA GLY A 340 8.13 40.57 -11.06
C GLY A 340 6.73 41.26 -11.04
N ARG A 341 6.45 42.08 -10.00
CA ARG A 341 5.73 43.41 -9.88
C ARG A 341 4.43 43.81 -10.65
N ASP A 342 3.50 44.38 -9.85
CA ASP A 342 2.75 45.68 -9.89
C ASP A 342 1.20 45.72 -10.10
N ARG A 343 0.53 46.51 -9.24
CA ARG A 343 -0.94 46.76 -9.12
C ARG A 343 -1.63 47.12 -10.45
N ALA A 344 -2.56 46.28 -10.92
CA ALA A 344 -3.43 46.55 -12.06
C ALA A 344 -4.92 46.54 -11.69
N THR A 345 -5.67 47.59 -12.08
CA THR A 345 -7.15 47.57 -12.13
C THR A 345 -7.56 47.13 -13.53
N ILE A 346 -8.30 46.02 -13.65
CA ILE A 346 -8.71 45.46 -14.94
C ILE A 346 -10.24 45.44 -15.05
N ARG A 347 -10.76 45.88 -16.20
CA ARG A 347 -12.20 45.94 -16.49
C ARG A 347 -12.67 44.63 -17.09
N SER A 348 -13.76 44.06 -16.56
CA SER A 348 -14.43 42.89 -17.12
C SER A 348 -15.13 43.22 -18.44
N LYS A 349 -15.34 42.21 -19.31
CA LYS A 349 -16.20 42.33 -20.51
C LYS A 349 -17.68 42.05 -20.23
N ILE A 350 -18.06 41.65 -19.01
CA ILE A 350 -19.45 41.75 -18.55
C ILE A 350 -19.72 43.24 -18.34
N ALA A 351 -20.63 43.81 -19.13
CA ALA A 351 -20.91 45.23 -19.11
C ALA A 351 -21.37 45.66 -17.70
N GLY A 352 -20.65 46.60 -17.09
CA GLY A 352 -20.99 47.14 -15.77
C GLY A 352 -20.37 46.40 -14.58
N MET A 353 -19.29 45.63 -14.75
CA MET A 353 -18.58 45.00 -13.62
C MET A 353 -17.09 45.37 -13.56
N GLU A 354 -16.63 45.81 -12.39
CA GLU A 354 -15.23 46.15 -12.12
C GLU A 354 -14.72 45.40 -10.88
N PHE A 355 -13.64 44.62 -11.04
CA PHE A 355 -12.98 43.94 -9.93
C PHE A 355 -11.76 44.73 -9.45
N SER A 356 -11.62 44.87 -8.14
CA SER A 356 -10.50 45.58 -7.53
C SER A 356 -10.04 44.90 -6.25
N THR A 357 -8.76 45.09 -5.94
CA THR A 357 -8.07 44.42 -4.83
C THR A 357 -7.31 45.45 -4.03
N THR A 358 -7.04 45.15 -2.76
CA THR A 358 -6.50 46.16 -1.82
C THR A 358 -4.96 46.14 -1.68
N GLU A 359 -4.26 45.07 -2.10
CA GLU A 359 -2.82 44.89 -1.83
C GLU A 359 -2.03 44.28 -3.01
N GLY A 360 -0.92 44.93 -3.39
CA GLY A 360 -0.21 44.76 -4.67
C GLY A 360 0.67 43.52 -4.83
N TYR A 361 0.05 42.34 -4.94
CA TYR A 361 0.68 41.07 -5.34
C TYR A 361 0.19 40.62 -6.73
N ASP A 362 0.72 39.53 -7.30
CA ASP A 362 0.38 38.97 -8.63
C ASP A 362 -0.77 37.95 -8.57
N TRP A 363 -1.73 38.02 -9.52
CA TRP A 363 -3.05 37.34 -9.48
C TRP A 363 -3.38 36.67 -10.81
N ILE A 364 -4.25 35.65 -10.81
CA ILE A 364 -4.90 35.07 -12.02
C ILE A 364 -6.42 35.27 -11.94
N TYR A 365 -7.02 35.94 -12.93
CA TYR A 365 -8.47 36.10 -13.05
C TYR A 365 -8.90 36.37 -14.50
N GLY A 366 -10.13 35.95 -14.85
CA GLY A 366 -10.72 36.17 -16.19
C GLY A 366 -11.90 35.25 -16.52
N ASP A 367 -12.44 35.38 -17.73
CA ASP A 367 -13.47 34.48 -18.28
C ASP A 367 -12.75 33.35 -19.06
N TRP A 368 -12.84 32.15 -18.51
CA TRP A 368 -12.13 30.97 -18.99
C TRP A 368 -12.72 30.44 -20.30
N ARG A 369 -14.03 30.62 -20.55
CA ARG A 369 -14.68 30.17 -21.80
C ARG A 369 -14.22 30.99 -23.00
N THR A 370 -13.87 32.25 -22.76
CA THR A 370 -13.41 33.18 -23.79
C THR A 370 -11.88 33.35 -23.82
N GLN A 371 -11.15 32.56 -23.02
CA GLN A 371 -9.67 32.55 -22.92
C GLN A 371 -9.06 33.93 -22.58
N ASN A 372 -9.77 34.74 -21.80
CA ASN A 372 -9.40 36.14 -21.58
C ASN A 372 -9.09 36.39 -20.09
N TYR A 373 -7.87 36.02 -19.67
CA TYR A 373 -7.39 36.07 -18.29
C TYR A 373 -5.96 36.64 -18.21
N ASN A 374 -5.56 37.14 -17.04
CA ASN A 374 -4.24 37.75 -16.82
C ASN A 374 -3.33 36.79 -16.00
N GLY A 375 -2.52 35.95 -16.65
CA GLY A 375 -1.54 35.04 -16.00
C GLY A 375 -1.45 33.65 -16.67
N PRO A 376 -0.39 32.84 -16.45
CA PRO A 376 -0.34 31.46 -16.93
C PRO A 376 -1.38 30.58 -16.21
N HIS A 377 -1.87 29.56 -16.92
CA HIS A 377 -2.91 28.62 -16.46
C HIS A 377 -2.54 28.04 -15.08
N PRO A 378 -3.40 28.10 -14.06
CA PRO A 378 -3.16 27.33 -12.84
C PRO A 378 -3.24 25.86 -13.23
N ASP A 379 -2.15 25.11 -13.06
CA ASP A 379 -2.05 23.67 -13.39
C ASP A 379 -3.37 22.96 -13.08
N GLY A 380 -4.00 22.39 -14.12
CA GLY A 380 -5.44 22.14 -14.26
C GLY A 380 -6.11 21.23 -13.23
N LEU A 381 -6.08 21.62 -11.96
CA LEU A 381 -6.70 20.98 -10.82
C LEU A 381 -8.08 21.56 -10.49
N PHE A 382 -8.55 22.57 -11.24
CA PHE A 382 -9.90 23.12 -11.12
C PHE A 382 -10.52 23.35 -12.50
N PHE A 383 -11.63 22.67 -12.77
CA PHE A 383 -12.52 22.94 -13.90
C PHE A 383 -13.63 23.85 -13.42
N SER A 384 -13.63 25.11 -13.88
CA SER A 384 -14.78 25.99 -13.69
C SER A 384 -15.86 25.64 -14.69
N ASN A 385 -17.10 25.49 -14.23
CA ASN A 385 -18.27 25.45 -15.11
C ASN A 385 -18.98 26.81 -15.17
N GLY A 386 -18.54 27.80 -14.37
CA GLY A 386 -19.16 29.11 -14.21
C GLY A 386 -18.80 30.15 -15.27
N ASN A 387 -19.39 31.34 -15.19
CA ASN A 387 -19.12 32.47 -16.08
C ASN A 387 -17.92 33.34 -15.63
N PHE A 388 -17.40 33.13 -14.42
CA PHE A 388 -16.41 34.01 -13.79
C PHE A 388 -15.52 33.23 -12.81
N PHE A 389 -14.20 33.39 -12.92
CA PHE A 389 -13.22 32.70 -12.08
C PHE A 389 -12.26 33.68 -11.38
N ALA A 390 -12.05 33.49 -10.07
CA ALA A 390 -11.05 34.22 -9.29
C ALA A 390 -10.41 33.34 -8.21
N TRP A 391 -9.09 33.42 -8.05
CA TRP A 391 -8.33 32.63 -7.07
C TRP A 391 -7.40 33.52 -6.23
N LEU A 392 -7.33 33.24 -4.93
CA LEU A 392 -6.47 33.93 -3.96
C LEU A 392 -5.62 32.95 -3.14
N GLY A 393 -4.29 33.13 -3.20
CA GLY A 393 -3.31 32.26 -2.56
C GLY A 393 -2.87 32.69 -1.15
N LYS A 394 -2.00 31.88 -0.53
CA LYS A 394 -1.52 32.05 0.85
C LYS A 394 -1.00 33.47 1.11
N ASN A 395 -1.56 34.13 2.13
CA ASN A 395 -1.23 35.49 2.59
C ASN A 395 -1.77 36.66 1.74
N GLN A 396 -2.85 36.48 0.98
CA GLN A 396 -3.41 37.53 0.10
C GLN A 396 -4.85 37.91 0.50
N GLY A 397 -5.12 39.22 0.54
CA GLY A 397 -6.27 39.83 1.21
C GLY A 397 -7.62 39.87 0.46
N ARG A 398 -8.45 40.87 0.83
CA ARG A 398 -9.87 41.05 0.44
C ARG A 398 -10.07 41.39 -1.05
N GLY A 399 -11.05 40.76 -1.70
CA GLY A 399 -11.50 41.08 -3.06
C GLY A 399 -12.78 41.92 -3.07
N ILE A 400 -12.85 42.94 -3.94
CA ILE A 400 -14.02 43.82 -4.08
C ILE A 400 -14.53 43.75 -5.52
N ILE A 401 -15.79 43.35 -5.69
CA ILE A 401 -16.50 43.32 -6.98
C ILE A 401 -17.50 44.48 -7.00
N LYS A 402 -17.26 45.48 -7.86
CA LYS A 402 -18.13 46.65 -8.05
C LYS A 402 -19.01 46.49 -9.27
N PHE A 403 -20.29 46.84 -9.15
CA PHE A 403 -21.25 46.87 -10.25
C PHE A 403 -21.39 48.32 -10.72
N THR A 404 -20.72 48.67 -11.82
CA THR A 404 -20.71 50.02 -12.39
C THR A 404 -21.93 50.26 -13.28
N GLY A 405 -22.85 51.11 -12.82
CA GLY A 405 -23.97 51.61 -13.62
C GLY A 405 -25.36 51.07 -13.26
N SER A 406 -25.48 50.12 -12.32
CA SER A 406 -26.76 49.62 -11.79
C SER A 406 -26.57 48.92 -10.43
N THR A 407 -27.62 48.92 -9.59
CA THR A 407 -27.75 48.04 -8.42
C THR A 407 -28.43 46.73 -8.83
N HIS A 408 -28.06 45.62 -8.19
CA HIS A 408 -28.60 44.29 -8.50
C HIS A 408 -29.33 43.68 -7.32
N LYS A 409 -30.43 42.97 -7.59
CA LYS A 409 -31.32 42.42 -6.55
C LYS A 409 -30.75 41.22 -5.82
N MET A 410 -29.94 40.41 -6.51
CA MET A 410 -29.28 39.24 -5.95
C MET A 410 -27.92 39.05 -6.59
N VAL A 411 -26.93 38.83 -5.74
CA VAL A 411 -25.56 38.47 -6.13
C VAL A 411 -25.21 37.21 -5.37
N GLY A 412 -24.65 36.23 -6.04
CA GLY A 412 -24.03 35.13 -5.33
C GLY A 412 -22.95 34.45 -6.14
N LEU A 413 -22.30 33.52 -5.46
CA LEU A 413 -21.08 32.91 -5.94
C LEU A 413 -21.03 31.43 -5.57
N SER A 414 -20.36 30.67 -6.43
CA SER A 414 -19.89 29.31 -6.14
C SER A 414 -18.44 29.42 -5.67
N TYR A 415 -18.10 28.81 -4.54
CA TYR A 415 -16.78 28.93 -3.94
C TYR A 415 -16.27 27.65 -3.28
N SER A 416 -14.96 27.62 -3.09
CA SER A 416 -14.32 26.70 -2.15
C SER A 416 -13.20 27.43 -1.39
N SER A 417 -12.86 26.99 -0.19
CA SER A 417 -11.83 27.61 0.67
C SER A 417 -11.29 26.61 1.70
N TYR A 418 -10.09 26.84 2.24
CA TYR A 418 -9.61 26.09 3.42
C TYR A 418 -10.12 26.69 4.75
N GLY A 419 -10.80 27.85 4.69
CA GLY A 419 -11.34 28.55 5.83
C GLY A 419 -12.79 28.96 5.61
N ARG A 420 -13.29 29.89 6.43
CA ARG A 420 -14.65 30.44 6.29
C ARG A 420 -14.65 31.63 5.35
N VAL A 421 -15.46 31.55 4.28
CA VAL A 421 -15.64 32.61 3.30
C VAL A 421 -16.78 33.53 3.73
N TYR A 422 -16.60 34.82 3.50
CA TYR A 422 -17.56 35.88 3.77
C TYR A 422 -17.87 36.64 2.48
N LEU A 423 -19.15 36.78 2.17
CA LEU A 423 -19.69 37.62 1.11
C LEU A 423 -20.50 38.76 1.74
N ARG A 424 -20.02 39.99 1.62
CA ARG A 424 -20.69 41.19 2.16
C ARG A 424 -21.20 42.07 1.03
N ALA A 425 -22.48 42.43 1.07
CA ALA A 425 -23.09 43.35 0.11
C ALA A 425 -23.14 44.77 0.65
N TYR A 426 -22.95 45.75 -0.23
CA TYR A 426 -23.04 47.18 0.05
C TYR A 426 -23.90 47.91 -0.99
N ASP A 427 -24.60 48.96 -0.56
CA ASP A 427 -25.42 49.80 -1.43
C ASP A 427 -24.60 50.91 -2.11
N GLY A 428 -25.25 51.71 -2.96
CA GLY A 428 -24.61 52.79 -3.73
C GLY A 428 -24.03 53.94 -2.87
N SER A 429 -24.37 54.01 -1.58
CA SER A 429 -23.80 54.96 -0.61
C SER A 429 -22.61 54.39 0.15
N GLY A 430 -22.34 53.09 0.02
CA GLY A 430 -21.32 52.35 0.76
C GLY A 430 -21.79 51.81 2.11
N ALA A 431 -23.10 51.83 2.39
CA ALA A 431 -23.65 51.22 3.60
C ALA A 431 -23.77 49.70 3.43
N PRO A 432 -23.40 48.89 4.44
CA PRO A 432 -23.53 47.44 4.36
C PRO A 432 -25.00 47.02 4.39
N ILE A 433 -25.38 46.12 3.47
CA ILE A 433 -26.75 45.61 3.31
C ILE A 433 -26.91 44.28 4.07
N ARG A 434 -26.14 43.26 3.66
CA ARG A 434 -26.22 41.89 4.19
C ARG A 434 -24.86 41.18 4.10
N ILE A 435 -24.69 40.17 4.93
CA ILE A 435 -23.49 39.32 4.97
C ILE A 435 -23.95 37.86 4.92
N SER A 436 -23.43 37.11 3.97
CA SER A 436 -23.51 35.64 3.94
C SER A 436 -22.13 35.08 4.23
N TYR A 437 -22.04 33.99 5.00
CA TYR A 437 -20.78 33.31 5.25
C TYR A 437 -21.01 31.81 5.33
N GLY A 438 -19.99 31.02 4.99
CA GLY A 438 -20.05 29.56 5.05
C GLY A 438 -18.66 28.95 5.13
N PRO A 439 -18.55 27.70 5.61
CA PRO A 439 -17.29 26.99 5.59
C PRO A 439 -16.83 26.78 4.14
N GLY A 440 -15.53 26.68 3.93
CA GLY A 440 -14.95 26.15 2.71
C GLY A 440 -14.52 24.71 2.92
N ASN A 441 -14.42 23.95 1.82
CA ASN A 441 -13.82 22.62 1.84
C ASN A 441 -12.99 22.40 0.56
N LEU A 442 -11.82 23.03 0.50
CA LEU A 442 -10.94 22.93 -0.67
C LEU A 442 -10.29 21.54 -0.80
N ASP A 443 -10.21 20.77 0.30
CA ASP A 443 -9.68 19.40 0.35
C ASP A 443 -10.56 18.37 -0.39
N THR A 444 -11.86 18.65 -0.54
CA THR A 444 -12.81 17.75 -1.23
C THR A 444 -13.16 18.18 -2.66
N GLY A 445 -12.74 19.39 -3.08
CA GLY A 445 -13.08 19.94 -4.39
C GLY A 445 -14.54 20.36 -4.59
N LEU A 446 -15.41 20.19 -3.58
CA LEU A 446 -16.83 20.56 -3.66
C LEU A 446 -17.01 22.09 -3.60
N LEU A 447 -17.74 22.63 -4.59
CA LEU A 447 -18.11 24.05 -4.64
C LEU A 447 -19.37 24.30 -3.82
N GLN A 448 -19.25 25.11 -2.77
CA GLN A 448 -20.38 25.63 -2.03
C GLN A 448 -20.97 26.86 -2.73
N LYS A 449 -22.23 27.18 -2.46
CA LYS A 449 -22.87 28.39 -3.00
C LYS A 449 -23.30 29.32 -1.88
N MET A 450 -23.13 30.62 -2.09
CA MET A 450 -23.64 31.64 -1.18
C MET A 450 -24.23 32.81 -1.94
N PHE A 451 -25.23 33.44 -1.32
CA PHE A 451 -26.08 34.43 -1.95
C PHE A 451 -26.30 35.60 -1.00
N VAL A 452 -26.36 36.81 -1.56
CA VAL A 452 -26.79 38.03 -0.87
C VAL A 452 -27.81 38.75 -1.73
N SER A 453 -28.84 39.30 -1.10
CA SER A 453 -29.94 40.00 -1.78
C SER A 453 -30.14 41.42 -1.21
N GLY A 454 -30.58 42.35 -2.05
CA GLY A 454 -30.78 43.76 -1.73
C GLY A 454 -30.59 44.69 -2.94
N GLU A 455 -30.49 46.01 -2.75
CA GLU A 455 -30.10 46.94 -3.82
C GLU A 455 -28.56 47.06 -3.86
N ILE A 456 -27.90 46.04 -4.41
CA ILE A 456 -26.46 45.81 -4.22
C ILE A 456 -25.66 46.57 -5.29
N ALA A 457 -24.80 47.50 -4.86
CA ALA A 457 -23.91 48.25 -5.74
C ALA A 457 -22.50 47.65 -5.82
N TYR A 458 -22.03 47.00 -4.75
CA TYR A 458 -20.80 46.20 -4.76
C TYR A 458 -20.81 45.13 -3.67
N VAL A 459 -19.99 44.09 -3.85
CA VAL A 459 -19.76 43.06 -2.85
C VAL A 459 -18.27 42.94 -2.49
N GLU A 460 -18.00 42.62 -1.23
CA GLU A 460 -16.68 42.29 -0.70
C GLU A 460 -16.64 40.80 -0.39
N VAL A 461 -15.61 40.11 -0.88
CA VAL A 461 -15.37 38.69 -0.63
C VAL A 461 -14.01 38.52 0.05
N TYR A 462 -14.00 37.77 1.16
CA TYR A 462 -12.77 37.45 1.87
C TYR A 462 -12.90 36.15 2.68
N ASP A 463 -11.77 35.51 2.94
CA ASP A 463 -11.66 34.31 3.77
C ASP A 463 -10.81 34.60 5.02
N SER A 464 -11.13 33.91 6.10
CA SER A 464 -10.36 33.87 7.35
C SER A 464 -9.00 33.15 7.27
N GLY A 465 -8.84 32.18 6.37
CA GLY A 465 -7.61 31.39 6.18
C GLY A 465 -6.67 31.92 5.10
N ASN A 466 -7.06 32.99 4.39
CA ASN A 466 -6.39 33.56 3.22
C ASN A 466 -6.24 32.57 2.05
N TYR A 467 -7.24 31.72 1.84
CA TYR A 467 -7.31 30.84 0.66
C TYR A 467 -8.75 30.72 0.19
N TRP A 468 -9.06 31.23 -1.00
CA TRP A 468 -10.38 31.01 -1.57
C TRP A 468 -10.39 31.01 -3.10
N LEU A 469 -11.34 30.24 -3.62
CA LEU A 469 -11.66 30.02 -5.03
C LEU A 469 -13.09 30.49 -5.26
N ILE A 470 -13.33 31.40 -6.21
CA ILE A 470 -14.66 31.63 -6.78
C ILE A 470 -14.69 30.97 -8.16
N ASP A 471 -15.59 30.02 -8.32
CA ASP A 471 -15.77 29.25 -9.55
C ASP A 471 -16.88 29.80 -10.45
N ASP A 472 -17.90 30.43 -9.85
CA ASP A 472 -18.94 31.10 -10.60
C ASP A 472 -19.45 32.33 -9.84
N LEU A 473 -19.89 33.33 -10.59
CA LEU A 473 -20.55 34.51 -10.05
C LEU A 473 -21.82 34.76 -10.85
N PHE A 474 -22.95 34.70 -10.16
CA PHE A 474 -24.25 34.94 -10.75
C PHE A 474 -24.84 36.23 -10.18
N VAL A 475 -25.37 37.04 -11.09
CA VAL A 475 -26.05 38.29 -10.79
C VAL A 475 -27.37 38.21 -11.52
N THR A 476 -28.48 38.32 -10.80
CA THR A 476 -29.80 38.23 -11.41
C THR A 476 -30.77 39.26 -10.88
N ASP A 477 -31.64 39.71 -11.78
CA ASP A 477 -32.77 40.57 -11.50
C ASP A 477 -34.11 39.77 -11.50
N GLY A 478 -34.10 38.43 -11.72
CA GLY A 478 -35.27 37.53 -11.75
C GLY A 478 -34.98 36.00 -11.72
N LEU A 479 -35.95 35.19 -11.26
CA LEU A 479 -35.76 33.88 -10.59
C LEU A 479 -36.04 32.56 -11.39
N ALA A 480 -35.93 32.49 -12.73
CA ALA A 480 -36.74 31.51 -13.49
C ALA A 480 -36.08 30.34 -14.29
N ASP A 481 -34.82 29.93 -14.15
CA ASP A 481 -34.23 28.91 -15.09
C ASP A 481 -33.39 27.76 -14.48
N ALA A 482 -33.64 27.33 -13.23
CA ALA A 482 -32.83 26.30 -12.55
C ALA A 482 -33.49 24.91 -12.34
N GLN A 483 -34.58 24.56 -13.03
CA GLN A 483 -35.27 23.27 -12.81
C GLN A 483 -35.74 22.61 -14.12
N ALA A 484 -35.11 21.51 -14.56
CA ALA A 484 -35.75 20.42 -15.34
C ALA A 484 -34.84 19.15 -15.57
N LYS A 485 -35.11 18.07 -14.80
CA LYS A 485 -35.22 16.59 -15.11
C LYS A 485 -34.03 15.84 -15.77
N VAL A 486 -33.67 14.59 -15.38
CA VAL A 486 -34.44 13.31 -15.24
C VAL A 486 -33.64 12.28 -14.36
N PRO A 487 -34.11 11.03 -14.10
CA PRO A 487 -35.05 10.47 -13.10
C PRO A 487 -34.37 9.86 -11.84
N GLY A 488 -35.18 9.49 -10.84
CA GLY A 488 -34.80 9.17 -9.45
C GLY A 488 -35.47 10.23 -8.56
N LYS A 489 -36.65 9.91 -8.02
CA LYS A 489 -37.66 10.91 -7.65
C LYS A 489 -37.31 11.75 -6.41
N TYR A 490 -36.24 11.43 -5.68
CA TYR A 490 -35.92 12.05 -4.40
C TYR A 490 -34.41 12.11 -4.09
N ASP A 491 -33.93 13.27 -3.62
CA ASP A 491 -32.55 13.45 -3.15
C ASP A 491 -32.35 12.69 -1.82
N ARG A 492 -31.47 11.69 -1.80
CA ARG A 492 -30.84 11.21 -0.56
C ARG A 492 -29.49 11.90 -0.38
N LYS A 493 -29.25 12.45 0.80
CA LYS A 493 -27.90 12.81 1.24
C LYS A 493 -27.52 11.88 2.40
N LEU A 494 -26.61 10.95 2.13
CA LEU A 494 -25.89 10.22 3.16
C LEU A 494 -24.65 11.05 3.53
N GLU A 495 -24.64 11.61 4.74
CA GLU A 495 -23.43 12.18 5.31
C GLU A 495 -23.03 11.31 6.50
N VAL A 496 -21.82 10.72 6.44
CA VAL A 496 -21.15 10.25 7.65
C VAL A 496 -20.75 11.49 8.41
N VAL A 497 -21.38 11.72 9.55
CA VAL A 497 -21.39 13.03 10.21
C VAL A 497 -20.15 13.29 11.06
N ASP A 498 -19.26 12.30 11.18
CA ASP A 498 -18.05 12.27 12.02
C ASP A 498 -18.33 11.71 13.44
N LYS A 499 -17.28 11.55 14.24
CA LYS A 499 -17.37 11.13 15.66
C LYS A 499 -17.94 12.26 16.51
N PHE A 500 -18.84 11.93 17.43
CA PHE A 500 -19.42 12.90 18.35
C PHE A 500 -18.72 12.83 19.73
N GLU A 501 -18.55 13.99 20.37
CA GLU A 501 -18.16 14.10 21.77
C GLU A 501 -19.39 14.46 22.63
N ILE A 502 -19.46 13.96 23.87
CA ILE A 502 -20.58 14.25 24.78
C ILE A 502 -20.73 15.77 24.96
N GLY A 503 -21.94 16.28 24.69
CA GLY A 503 -22.27 17.71 24.79
C GLY A 503 -21.91 18.56 23.58
N LEU A 504 -21.29 17.99 22.53
CA LEU A 504 -21.07 18.67 21.27
C LEU A 504 -22.37 18.68 20.44
N ILE A 505 -22.78 19.86 20.01
CA ILE A 505 -23.97 20.08 19.17
C ILE A 505 -23.53 20.20 17.72
N LYS A 506 -24.15 19.44 16.83
CA LYS A 506 -23.99 19.56 15.37
C LYS A 506 -25.32 19.97 14.75
N GLU A 507 -25.27 20.96 13.87
CA GLU A 507 -26.45 21.53 13.20
C GLU A 507 -26.36 21.31 11.68
N PHE A 508 -27.44 20.82 11.09
CA PHE A 508 -27.61 20.57 9.66
C PHE A 508 -28.81 21.37 9.16
N THR A 509 -28.76 21.80 7.91
CA THR A 509 -29.89 22.50 7.27
C THR A 509 -30.30 21.74 6.02
N VAL A 510 -31.60 21.46 5.90
CA VAL A 510 -32.19 20.71 4.79
C VAL A 510 -33.34 21.53 4.21
N PHE A 511 -33.27 21.81 2.90
CA PHE A 511 -34.31 22.55 2.22
C PHE A 511 -35.43 21.60 1.75
N SER A 512 -36.68 21.90 2.09
CA SER A 512 -37.86 21.15 1.65
C SER A 512 -38.73 21.98 0.71
N GLN A 513 -39.23 21.35 -0.36
CA GLN A 513 -40.21 21.94 -1.27
C GLN A 513 -41.63 21.78 -0.72
N GLN A 514 -42.54 22.67 -1.10
CA GLN A 514 -43.91 22.68 -0.60
C GLN A 514 -44.65 21.36 -0.90
N GLY A 515 -45.05 20.63 0.16
CA GLY A 515 -45.84 19.40 0.05
C GLY A 515 -45.05 18.08 0.00
N SER A 516 -43.75 18.11 0.31
CA SER A 516 -42.93 16.89 0.47
C SER A 516 -42.97 16.36 1.90
N ASP A 517 -43.17 15.06 2.10
CA ASP A 517 -42.96 14.44 3.41
C ASP A 517 -41.46 14.22 3.63
N LEU A 518 -40.95 14.58 4.81
CA LEU A 518 -39.53 14.43 5.16
C LEU A 518 -39.38 13.29 6.16
N LYS A 519 -38.38 12.42 5.94
CA LYS A 519 -37.95 11.43 6.92
C LYS A 519 -36.49 11.66 7.26
N ILE A 520 -36.22 11.80 8.55
CA ILE A 520 -34.86 12.01 9.08
C ILE A 520 -34.48 10.75 9.85
N VAL A 521 -33.36 10.13 9.47
CA VAL A 521 -32.85 8.92 10.10
C VAL A 521 -31.42 9.17 10.59
N LEU A 522 -31.21 9.03 11.89
CA LEU A 522 -29.88 9.05 12.49
C LEU A 522 -29.56 7.62 12.95
N GLU A 523 -28.43 7.09 12.48
CA GLU A 523 -27.95 5.74 12.83
C GLU A 523 -26.58 5.82 13.50
N TRP A 524 -26.37 5.00 14.54
CA TRP A 524 -25.13 4.96 15.31
C TRP A 524 -25.04 3.67 16.14
N PRO A 525 -23.84 3.27 16.61
CA PRO A 525 -23.68 2.14 17.52
C PRO A 525 -23.63 2.57 18.99
N GLY A 526 -24.38 1.87 19.86
CA GLY A 526 -24.16 1.80 21.32
C GLY A 526 -24.07 3.12 22.09
N SER A 527 -24.76 4.18 21.67
CA SER A 527 -24.68 5.50 22.32
C SER A 527 -26.07 6.14 22.49
N THR A 528 -26.19 7.27 23.19
CA THR A 528 -27.46 8.00 23.34
C THR A 528 -27.37 9.37 22.69
N PHE A 529 -28.31 9.67 21.78
CA PHE A 529 -28.38 10.92 21.05
C PHE A 529 -29.73 11.62 21.22
N ASN A 530 -29.72 12.95 21.14
CA ASN A 530 -30.91 13.79 21.02
C ASN A 530 -30.89 14.51 19.68
N LEU A 531 -32.01 14.39 18.96
CA LEU A 531 -32.25 14.98 17.66
C LEU A 531 -33.39 15.99 17.77
N LYS A 532 -33.12 17.25 17.47
CA LYS A 532 -34.13 18.30 17.34
C LYS A 532 -34.31 18.69 15.88
N VAL A 533 -35.54 18.97 15.49
CA VAL A 533 -35.89 19.47 14.17
C VAL A 533 -36.67 20.78 14.31
N ILE A 534 -36.21 21.82 13.63
CA ILE A 534 -36.74 23.19 13.67
C ILE A 534 -37.22 23.54 12.26
N ASP A 535 -38.43 24.09 12.15
CA ASP A 535 -39.03 24.50 10.87
C ASP A 535 -38.36 25.77 10.29
N PRO A 536 -38.64 26.13 9.03
CA PRO A 536 -38.11 27.33 8.39
C PRO A 536 -38.49 28.65 9.06
N GLU A 537 -39.56 28.65 9.85
CA GLU A 537 -39.99 29.80 10.65
C GLU A 537 -39.24 29.91 12.00
N GLY A 538 -38.40 28.93 12.33
CA GLY A 538 -37.57 28.88 13.53
C GLY A 538 -38.24 28.24 14.74
N ASN A 539 -39.34 27.51 14.57
CA ASN A 539 -40.02 26.79 15.64
C ASN A 539 -39.54 25.34 15.73
N LEU A 540 -39.32 24.85 16.95
CA LEU A 540 -39.03 23.43 17.20
C LEU A 540 -40.26 22.57 16.86
N VAL A 541 -40.11 21.67 15.90
CA VAL A 541 -41.17 20.76 15.41
C VAL A 541 -41.07 19.38 16.04
N SER A 542 -39.86 18.87 16.23
CA SER A 542 -39.62 17.56 16.86
C SER A 542 -38.38 17.60 17.74
N GLU A 543 -38.39 16.87 18.85
CA GLU A 543 -37.22 16.62 19.70
C GLU A 543 -37.31 15.19 20.21
N THR A 544 -36.37 14.34 19.79
CA THR A 544 -36.37 12.90 20.08
C THR A 544 -35.01 12.50 20.64
N GLU A 545 -35.03 11.84 21.79
CA GLU A 545 -33.85 11.28 22.45
C GLU A 545 -33.96 9.76 22.46
N SER A 546 -32.91 9.06 22.02
CA SER A 546 -32.87 7.59 22.04
C SER A 546 -31.47 7.07 22.32
N SER A 547 -31.41 5.97 23.08
CA SER A 547 -30.24 5.13 23.28
C SER A 547 -30.19 3.92 22.33
N GLU A 548 -31.27 3.68 21.57
CA GLU A 548 -31.37 2.59 20.59
C GLU A 548 -31.41 3.18 19.17
N PRO A 549 -30.53 2.72 18.26
CA PRO A 549 -30.57 3.14 16.87
C PRO A 549 -31.63 2.38 16.05
N PRO A 550 -32.18 2.96 14.97
CA PRO A 550 -32.02 4.36 14.56
C PRO A 550 -33.02 5.32 15.24
N ILE A 551 -32.67 6.61 15.38
CA ILE A 551 -33.68 7.66 15.62
C ILE A 551 -34.31 7.98 14.28
N ILE A 552 -35.63 7.77 14.20
CA ILE A 552 -36.44 8.10 13.03
C ILE A 552 -37.40 9.21 13.41
N VAL A 553 -37.40 10.29 12.63
CA VAL A 553 -38.38 11.38 12.75
C VAL A 553 -39.10 11.54 11.42
N ASP A 554 -40.39 11.20 11.42
CA ASP A 554 -41.29 11.41 10.30
C ASP A 554 -41.96 12.78 10.42
N LEU A 555 -41.85 13.61 9.38
CA LEU A 555 -42.42 14.96 9.35
C LEU A 555 -43.32 15.10 8.13
N GLN A 556 -44.62 15.28 8.38
CA GLN A 556 -45.55 15.71 7.33
C GLN A 556 -45.39 17.21 7.13
N THR A 557 -44.69 17.63 6.08
CA THR A 557 -44.36 19.05 5.90
C THR A 557 -45.34 19.77 4.97
N HIS A 558 -45.80 20.95 5.40
CA HIS A 558 -46.63 21.85 4.59
C HIS A 558 -45.93 23.17 4.25
N SER A 559 -44.73 23.41 4.80
CA SER A 559 -43.95 24.65 4.66
C SER A 559 -42.68 24.43 3.85
N GLU A 560 -42.56 25.20 2.76
CA GLU A 560 -41.35 25.31 1.95
C GLU A 560 -40.30 26.13 2.68
N GLY A 561 -39.05 25.66 2.70
CA GLY A 561 -37.94 26.40 3.32
C GLY A 561 -36.87 25.52 3.95
N ASP A 562 -35.95 26.16 4.66
CA ASP A 562 -34.80 25.55 5.33
C ASP A 562 -35.18 24.98 6.71
N TRP A 563 -35.22 23.67 6.84
CA TRP A 563 -35.41 22.97 8.11
C TRP A 563 -34.06 22.77 8.80
N GLN A 564 -33.95 23.09 10.09
CA GLN A 564 -32.73 22.87 10.86
C GLN A 564 -32.83 21.57 11.66
N ILE A 565 -31.78 20.75 11.61
CA ILE A 565 -31.66 19.50 12.34
C ILE A 565 -30.48 19.63 13.29
N VAL A 566 -30.72 19.44 14.58
CA VAL A 566 -29.71 19.61 15.63
C VAL A 566 -29.50 18.27 16.33
N VAL A 567 -28.29 17.72 16.23
CA VAL A 567 -27.90 16.44 16.83
C VAL A 567 -26.97 16.71 18.01
N THR A 568 -27.26 16.13 19.17
CA THR A 568 -26.45 16.24 20.39
C THR A 568 -26.19 14.85 20.97
N ALA A 569 -24.92 14.50 21.19
CA ALA A 569 -24.55 13.28 21.93
C ALA A 569 -24.70 13.51 23.44
N ILE A 570 -25.44 12.61 24.10
CA ILE A 570 -25.77 12.71 25.54
C ILE A 570 -24.95 11.73 26.37
N GLN A 571 -24.73 10.51 25.87
CA GLN A 571 -23.87 9.49 26.51
C GLN A 571 -23.23 8.62 25.42
N LEU A 572 -21.96 8.22 25.61
CA LEU A 572 -21.21 7.37 24.68
C LEU A 572 -20.73 6.11 25.43
N ASP A 573 -20.85 4.94 24.82
CA ASP A 573 -20.23 3.72 25.36
C ASP A 573 -18.79 3.50 24.82
N GLU A 574 -18.47 3.86 23.56
CA GLU A 574 -17.12 3.96 22.93
C GLU A 574 -17.18 4.92 21.71
N PRO A 575 -16.09 5.59 21.25
CA PRO A 575 -16.15 6.64 20.23
C PRO A 575 -16.11 6.12 18.78
N GLU A 576 -17.28 5.80 18.23
CA GLU A 576 -17.49 5.46 16.81
C GLU A 576 -18.22 6.57 16.02
N ALA A 577 -18.21 6.48 14.68
CA ALA A 577 -18.80 7.48 13.80
C ALA A 577 -20.32 7.28 13.66
N ALA A 578 -21.10 8.37 13.69
CA ALA A 578 -22.54 8.32 13.44
C ALA A 578 -22.87 8.78 12.01
N SER A 579 -23.89 8.18 11.42
CA SER A 579 -24.37 8.48 10.07
C SER A 579 -25.74 9.14 10.14
N LEU A 580 -25.88 10.31 9.50
CA LEU A 580 -27.18 10.98 9.36
C LEU A 580 -27.61 10.88 7.92
N VAL A 581 -28.75 10.22 7.72
CA VAL A 581 -29.41 10.12 6.44
C VAL A 581 -30.59 11.07 6.45
N VAL A 582 -30.58 12.01 5.52
CA VAL A 582 -31.76 12.84 5.25
C VAL A 582 -32.14 12.70 3.79
N GLY A 583 -33.38 12.30 3.55
CA GLY A 583 -33.90 12.16 2.20
C GLY A 583 -35.42 12.12 2.19
N VAL A 584 -35.98 12.26 0.99
CA VAL A 584 -37.37 11.89 0.75
C VAL A 584 -37.36 10.41 0.34
N PHE A 585 -38.05 9.56 1.09
CA PHE A 585 -38.01 8.11 0.92
C PHE A 585 -39.41 7.62 0.56
N ASP A 586 -39.50 6.73 -0.42
CA ASP A 586 -40.68 5.89 -0.57
C ASP A 586 -40.42 4.60 0.22
N PRO A 587 -41.09 4.37 1.37
CA PRO A 587 -40.84 3.20 2.20
C PRO A 587 -41.14 1.86 1.54
N GLU A 588 -41.83 1.91 0.41
CA GLU A 588 -42.18 0.74 -0.36
C GLU A 588 -41.13 0.42 -1.45
N ASP A 589 -40.13 1.27 -1.72
CA ASP A 589 -39.10 1.08 -2.78
C ASP A 589 -37.74 1.66 -2.31
N ILE A 590 -36.87 0.79 -1.77
CA ILE A 590 -35.64 1.19 -1.06
C ILE A 590 -34.44 1.45 -1.97
N ASP A 591 -34.40 0.93 -3.20
CA ASP A 591 -33.30 1.16 -4.16
C ASP A 591 -33.70 2.06 -5.35
N SER A 592 -34.98 2.43 -5.43
CA SER A 592 -35.55 3.43 -6.35
C SER A 592 -35.56 2.99 -7.82
N ASP A 593 -35.86 1.71 -8.05
CA ASP A 593 -35.93 1.11 -9.38
C ASP A 593 -37.36 0.98 -9.94
N ASP A 594 -38.37 1.51 -9.24
CA ASP A 594 -39.82 1.42 -9.51
C ASP A 594 -40.45 0.03 -9.22
N VAL A 595 -39.79 -0.85 -8.47
CA VAL A 595 -40.32 -2.10 -7.92
C VAL A 595 -40.47 -1.99 -6.40
N THR A 596 -41.56 -2.53 -5.84
CA THR A 596 -41.76 -2.44 -4.38
C THR A 596 -40.98 -3.54 -3.66
N ASN A 597 -40.42 -3.25 -2.49
CA ASN A 597 -39.59 -4.14 -1.66
C ASN A 597 -40.19 -5.53 -1.39
N ASP A 598 -41.53 -5.66 -1.42
CA ASP A 598 -42.24 -6.93 -1.22
C ASP A 598 -42.35 -7.78 -2.50
N THR A 599 -42.07 -7.18 -3.65
CA THR A 599 -42.02 -7.82 -4.98
C THR A 599 -40.64 -7.81 -5.62
N ASP A 600 -39.70 -7.09 -5.02
CA ASP A 600 -38.34 -6.93 -5.51
C ASP A 600 -37.45 -8.12 -5.12
N ASN A 601 -36.91 -8.82 -6.12
CA ASN A 601 -35.97 -9.93 -5.94
C ASN A 601 -34.51 -9.46 -5.79
N CYS A 602 -34.22 -8.16 -5.90
CA CYS A 602 -32.97 -7.54 -5.45
C CYS A 602 -33.22 -6.23 -4.69
N PRO A 603 -33.79 -6.27 -3.47
CA PRO A 603 -34.26 -5.08 -2.74
C PRO A 603 -33.25 -3.93 -2.57
N ASN A 604 -31.95 -4.19 -2.68
CA ASN A 604 -30.92 -3.17 -2.48
C ASN A 604 -30.13 -2.85 -3.77
N VAL A 605 -30.49 -3.45 -4.90
CA VAL A 605 -29.73 -3.39 -6.15
C VAL A 605 -30.68 -3.22 -7.33
N ILE A 606 -30.67 -2.01 -7.90
CA ILE A 606 -31.55 -1.57 -8.99
C ILE A 606 -31.68 -2.64 -10.08
N ASN A 607 -32.88 -3.23 -10.20
CA ASN A 607 -33.17 -4.25 -11.20
C ASN A 607 -34.65 -4.22 -11.67
N PRO A 608 -35.09 -3.16 -12.39
CA PRO A 608 -36.49 -2.97 -12.75
C PRO A 608 -37.12 -4.11 -13.59
N GLU A 609 -36.28 -4.96 -14.18
CA GLU A 609 -36.70 -6.10 -15.01
C GLU A 609 -36.96 -7.38 -14.21
N GLN A 610 -36.55 -7.45 -12.93
CA GLN A 610 -36.84 -8.54 -12.00
C GLN A 610 -36.53 -9.94 -12.59
N ALA A 611 -35.42 -10.03 -13.33
CA ALA A 611 -34.98 -11.28 -13.92
C ALA A 611 -34.51 -12.23 -12.81
N ASP A 612 -34.92 -13.49 -12.89
CA ASP A 612 -34.59 -14.59 -11.96
C ASP A 612 -34.62 -15.88 -12.78
N ILE A 613 -33.46 -16.27 -13.29
CA ILE A 613 -33.31 -17.33 -14.28
C ILE A 613 -33.39 -18.74 -13.67
N ASP A 614 -33.01 -18.91 -12.40
CA ASP A 614 -33.00 -20.20 -11.72
C ASP A 614 -34.19 -20.42 -10.76
N ALA A 615 -35.00 -19.37 -10.58
CA ALA A 615 -36.26 -19.33 -9.85
C ALA A 615 -36.11 -19.60 -8.34
N ASP A 616 -35.01 -19.16 -7.75
CA ASP A 616 -34.76 -19.28 -6.31
C ASP A 616 -35.29 -18.10 -5.49
N GLY A 617 -35.69 -17.01 -6.16
CA GLY A 617 -36.23 -15.80 -5.55
C GLY A 617 -35.22 -14.66 -5.36
N MET A 618 -33.96 -14.85 -5.75
CA MET A 618 -32.94 -13.80 -5.89
C MET A 618 -32.85 -13.38 -7.35
N GLY A 619 -32.71 -12.08 -7.61
CA GLY A 619 -32.64 -11.59 -8.99
C GLY A 619 -31.27 -11.78 -9.62
N ASP A 620 -31.22 -11.97 -10.94
CA ASP A 620 -30.01 -12.24 -11.73
C ASP A 620 -28.84 -11.26 -11.46
N VAL A 621 -29.14 -10.03 -11.05
CA VAL A 621 -28.13 -9.00 -10.79
C VAL A 621 -27.55 -9.03 -9.38
N CYS A 622 -28.21 -9.71 -8.44
CA CYS A 622 -27.79 -9.87 -7.06
C CYS A 622 -27.61 -11.34 -6.66
N ASP A 623 -27.75 -12.26 -7.62
CA ASP A 623 -27.59 -13.71 -7.45
C ASP A 623 -26.15 -14.17 -7.69
N ASN A 624 -25.50 -14.69 -6.66
CA ASN A 624 -24.15 -15.25 -6.70
C ASN A 624 -24.10 -16.69 -7.25
N CYS A 625 -25.23 -17.31 -7.58
CA CYS A 625 -25.32 -18.53 -8.38
C CYS A 625 -26.39 -18.47 -9.47
N LEU A 626 -26.18 -17.60 -10.47
CA LEU A 626 -27.01 -17.35 -11.65
C LEU A 626 -27.69 -18.55 -12.35
N THR A 627 -27.34 -19.81 -12.11
CA THR A 627 -28.07 -20.94 -12.72
C THR A 627 -28.38 -22.08 -11.74
N THR A 628 -28.06 -21.90 -10.47
CA THR A 628 -28.14 -22.93 -9.44
C THR A 628 -28.80 -22.37 -8.18
N PRO A 629 -30.04 -22.77 -7.88
CA PRO A 629 -30.83 -22.16 -6.83
C PRO A 629 -30.13 -22.11 -5.48
N ASN A 630 -29.96 -20.92 -4.92
CA ASN A 630 -29.33 -20.65 -3.63
C ASN A 630 -29.85 -19.35 -2.99
N ALA A 631 -31.15 -19.32 -2.68
CA ALA A 631 -31.82 -18.13 -2.12
C ALA A 631 -31.19 -17.53 -0.84
N ASP A 632 -30.33 -18.26 -0.14
CA ASP A 632 -29.59 -17.77 1.03
C ASP A 632 -28.27 -17.04 0.68
N GLN A 633 -27.86 -17.11 -0.59
CA GLN A 633 -26.69 -16.48 -1.17
C GLN A 633 -25.40 -16.79 -0.38
N THR A 634 -25.33 -17.98 0.22
CA THR A 634 -24.18 -18.37 1.02
C THR A 634 -22.93 -18.51 0.15
N ASP A 635 -21.86 -17.85 0.58
CA ASP A 635 -20.54 -17.82 -0.05
C ASP A 635 -19.51 -17.93 1.09
N ARG A 636 -19.26 -19.17 1.55
CA ARG A 636 -18.49 -19.50 2.76
C ARG A 636 -17.60 -20.75 2.60
N PHE A 637 -17.61 -21.43 1.46
CA PHE A 637 -17.00 -22.75 1.26
C PHE A 637 -15.86 -22.75 0.21
N PRO A 638 -14.98 -23.76 0.26
CA PRO A 638 -13.78 -23.81 1.07
C PRO A 638 -12.55 -23.33 0.28
N LEU A 639 -12.38 -22.00 0.14
CA LEU A 639 -11.08 -21.37 -0.13
C LEU A 639 -10.73 -20.24 0.85
N ASP A 640 -11.64 -19.92 1.78
CA ASP A 640 -11.60 -18.68 2.56
C ASP A 640 -11.62 -18.88 4.09
N GLY A 641 -11.62 -20.12 4.58
CA GLY A 641 -11.75 -20.41 6.01
C GLY A 641 -13.12 -20.01 6.59
N PRO A 642 -13.38 -20.29 7.88
CA PRO A 642 -14.70 -20.03 8.49
C PRO A 642 -15.11 -18.54 8.56
N ASP A 643 -14.18 -17.61 8.27
CA ASP A 643 -14.38 -16.16 8.46
C ASP A 643 -13.97 -15.30 7.22
N GLY A 644 -13.75 -15.89 6.04
CA GLY A 644 -13.31 -15.12 4.85
C GLY A 644 -14.47 -14.50 4.04
N PRO A 645 -14.18 -13.46 3.22
CA PRO A 645 -15.21 -12.59 2.62
C PRO A 645 -15.99 -13.16 1.42
N GLY A 646 -15.81 -14.44 1.07
CA GLY A 646 -16.44 -15.04 -0.11
C GLY A 646 -15.84 -14.56 -1.43
N ASN A 647 -15.90 -15.39 -2.47
CA ASN A 647 -15.28 -15.08 -3.78
C ASN A 647 -16.27 -14.48 -4.80
N GLY A 648 -17.53 -14.27 -4.40
CA GLY A 648 -18.61 -13.77 -5.23
C GLY A 648 -19.33 -14.84 -6.06
N ILE A 649 -18.97 -16.11 -5.89
CA ILE A 649 -19.65 -17.28 -6.44
C ILE A 649 -20.23 -18.06 -5.25
N GLY A 650 -21.53 -18.31 -5.24
CA GLY A 650 -22.16 -19.01 -4.12
C GLY A 650 -21.72 -20.48 -4.02
N ASP A 651 -21.71 -20.99 -2.79
CA ASP A 651 -21.30 -22.37 -2.46
C ASP A 651 -22.06 -23.41 -3.29
N ALA A 652 -23.31 -23.10 -3.68
CA ALA A 652 -24.19 -24.01 -4.40
C ALA A 652 -23.76 -24.28 -5.85
N CYS A 653 -23.08 -23.32 -6.50
CA CYS A 653 -22.65 -23.40 -7.89
C CYS A 653 -21.14 -23.55 -8.05
N GLU A 654 -20.40 -23.64 -6.94
CA GLU A 654 -18.97 -23.88 -6.96
C GLU A 654 -18.66 -25.38 -7.14
N ALA A 655 -17.97 -25.73 -8.23
CA ALA A 655 -17.59 -27.11 -8.52
C ALA A 655 -16.16 -27.40 -8.00
N LEU A 656 -16.03 -28.27 -7.00
CA LEU A 656 -14.73 -28.70 -6.47
C LEU A 656 -14.03 -29.73 -7.41
N PRO A 657 -12.71 -29.62 -7.61
CA PRO A 657 -11.89 -30.74 -8.05
C PRO A 657 -11.88 -31.88 -7.00
N GLU A 658 -11.88 -33.15 -7.44
CA GLU A 658 -11.82 -34.33 -6.54
C GLU A 658 -10.47 -34.49 -5.81
N ASP A 659 -9.42 -33.85 -6.35
CA ASP A 659 -8.04 -33.82 -5.88
C ASP A 659 -7.53 -32.38 -6.12
N MET A 660 -7.52 -31.58 -5.05
CA MET A 660 -7.37 -30.13 -5.10
C MET A 660 -5.91 -29.70 -5.27
N ASP A 661 -4.95 -30.52 -4.86
CA ASP A 661 -3.52 -30.21 -4.93
C ASP A 661 -2.76 -31.07 -5.96
N ASN A 662 -3.43 -32.07 -6.55
CA ASN A 662 -2.94 -33.00 -7.57
C ASN A 662 -1.77 -33.87 -7.12
N ASP A 663 -1.74 -34.26 -5.86
CA ASP A 663 -0.72 -35.15 -5.31
C ASP A 663 -1.05 -36.65 -5.52
N GLY A 664 -2.28 -36.94 -5.95
CA GLY A 664 -2.80 -38.28 -6.24
C GLY A 664 -3.65 -38.89 -5.13
N ILE A 665 -3.93 -38.15 -4.06
CA ILE A 665 -4.86 -38.48 -2.99
C ILE A 665 -6.14 -37.65 -3.17
N GLU A 666 -7.31 -38.28 -3.02
CA GLU A 666 -8.59 -37.54 -3.09
C GLU A 666 -8.75 -36.68 -1.83
N ASN A 667 -9.33 -35.47 -1.93
CA ASN A 667 -9.42 -34.52 -0.80
C ASN A 667 -10.00 -35.12 0.50
N VAL A 668 -10.87 -36.13 0.37
CA VAL A 668 -11.52 -36.82 1.52
C VAL A 668 -10.61 -37.83 2.22
N LEU A 669 -9.50 -38.19 1.59
CA LEU A 669 -8.47 -39.09 2.08
C LEU A 669 -7.13 -38.39 2.31
N ASP A 670 -7.06 -37.09 2.01
CA ASP A 670 -5.86 -36.27 2.04
C ASP A 670 -5.75 -35.51 3.37
N ASN A 671 -4.66 -35.70 4.11
CA ASN A 671 -4.38 -34.94 5.33
C ASN A 671 -3.73 -33.58 5.06
N CYS A 672 -3.39 -33.25 3.81
CA CYS A 672 -3.14 -31.89 3.36
C CYS A 672 -3.84 -31.61 2.01
N PRO A 673 -5.20 -31.49 1.97
CA PRO A 673 -6.00 -31.37 0.73
C PRO A 673 -5.64 -30.24 -0.25
N TYR A 674 -4.72 -29.36 0.15
CA TYR A 674 -4.34 -28.16 -0.57
C TYR A 674 -2.81 -28.05 -0.76
N ILE A 675 -2.01 -28.96 -0.20
CA ILE A 675 -0.55 -28.94 -0.24
C ILE A 675 -0.03 -30.34 -0.53
N PRO A 676 0.58 -30.58 -1.72
CA PRO A 676 0.92 -31.93 -2.15
C PRO A 676 1.81 -32.67 -1.16
N ASN A 677 1.29 -33.73 -0.56
CA ASN A 677 2.02 -34.64 0.33
C ASN A 677 1.64 -36.11 0.07
N PRO A 678 2.10 -36.70 -1.05
CA PRO A 678 1.71 -38.06 -1.43
C PRO A 678 2.09 -39.17 -0.43
N ASP A 679 2.94 -38.86 0.56
CA ASP A 679 3.32 -39.77 1.63
C ASP A 679 2.39 -39.71 2.85
N GLN A 680 1.52 -38.70 2.93
CA GLN A 680 0.52 -38.51 3.98
C GLN A 680 1.13 -38.62 5.39
N LEU A 681 2.37 -38.15 5.54
CA LEU A 681 3.06 -38.18 6.83
C LEU A 681 2.34 -37.24 7.81
N ASP A 682 2.06 -37.73 9.01
CA ASP A 682 1.33 -37.06 10.08
C ASP A 682 1.96 -37.55 11.39
N THR A 683 2.84 -36.74 11.95
CA THR A 683 3.72 -37.13 13.06
C THR A 683 3.01 -37.18 14.40
N ASP A 684 1.98 -36.36 14.62
CA ASP A 684 1.22 -36.27 15.87
C ASP A 684 -0.17 -36.93 15.82
N GLU A 685 -0.56 -37.46 14.66
CA GLU A 685 -1.83 -38.13 14.38
C GLU A 685 -3.07 -37.22 14.53
N ASP A 686 -2.95 -35.91 14.28
CA ASP A 686 -4.06 -34.96 14.35
C ASP A 686 -4.95 -34.92 13.08
N ASN A 687 -4.55 -35.65 12.02
CA ASN A 687 -5.10 -35.68 10.66
C ASN A 687 -4.77 -34.44 9.80
N LYS A 688 -3.77 -33.65 10.17
CA LYS A 688 -3.06 -32.75 9.26
C LYS A 688 -1.70 -33.35 8.96
N GLY A 689 -1.30 -33.29 7.69
CA GLY A 689 0.02 -33.79 7.33
C GLY A 689 1.13 -32.84 7.75
N ASP A 690 2.33 -33.38 7.97
CA ASP A 690 3.55 -32.67 8.37
C ASP A 690 3.88 -31.44 7.48
N VAL A 691 3.41 -31.47 6.23
CA VAL A 691 3.69 -30.43 5.22
C VAL A 691 2.74 -29.23 5.37
N CYS A 692 1.58 -29.43 5.98
CA CYS A 692 0.56 -28.40 6.23
C CYS A 692 0.32 -28.12 7.72
N ASP A 693 0.99 -28.84 8.62
CA ASP A 693 1.08 -28.48 10.03
C ASP A 693 2.25 -27.52 10.31
N ILE A 694 2.06 -26.67 11.32
CA ILE A 694 3.03 -25.69 11.82
C ILE A 694 3.84 -26.22 13.01
N ASP A 695 3.35 -27.28 13.66
CA ASP A 695 3.89 -27.91 14.85
C ASP A 695 3.66 -29.43 14.72
N ASN A 696 4.58 -30.11 14.05
CA ASN A 696 4.41 -31.48 13.58
C ASN A 696 4.35 -32.52 14.71
N ASP A 697 4.86 -32.22 15.90
CA ASP A 697 4.80 -33.12 17.05
C ASP A 697 3.97 -32.57 18.23
N ASN A 698 3.29 -31.45 18.00
CA ASN A 698 2.33 -30.80 18.89
C ASN A 698 2.89 -30.53 20.31
N ASP A 699 4.17 -30.19 20.41
CA ASP A 699 4.83 -29.89 21.67
C ASP A 699 4.76 -28.41 22.09
N THR A 700 4.08 -27.58 21.29
CA THR A 700 3.90 -26.13 21.42
C THR A 700 5.04 -25.25 20.90
N VAL A 701 6.09 -25.84 20.34
CA VAL A 701 7.20 -25.16 19.67
C VAL A 701 7.05 -25.34 18.17
N PRO A 702 6.82 -24.26 17.39
CA PRO A 702 6.69 -24.39 15.95
C PRO A 702 7.96 -24.95 15.27
N ASP A 703 7.79 -25.79 14.26
CA ASP A 703 8.83 -26.47 13.47
C ASP A 703 10.02 -25.59 13.07
N LEU A 704 9.76 -24.32 12.73
CA LEU A 704 10.80 -23.37 12.31
C LEU A 704 11.79 -23.00 13.41
N THR A 705 11.39 -23.17 14.66
CA THR A 705 12.16 -22.86 15.87
C THR A 705 12.45 -24.08 16.72
N ASP A 706 11.95 -25.23 16.32
CA ASP A 706 12.07 -26.49 17.04
C ASP A 706 13.38 -27.20 16.67
N ASN A 707 14.20 -27.53 17.68
CA ASN A 707 15.41 -28.33 17.49
C ASN A 707 15.14 -29.85 17.40
N CYS A 708 13.89 -30.29 17.58
CA CYS A 708 13.39 -31.63 17.29
C CYS A 708 11.98 -31.64 16.67
N PRO A 709 11.78 -31.18 15.42
CA PRO A 709 10.45 -31.01 14.76
C PRO A 709 9.57 -32.25 14.57
N ARG A 710 9.94 -33.40 15.12
CA ARG A 710 9.22 -34.67 15.04
C ARG A 710 9.24 -35.45 16.35
N HIS A 711 9.78 -34.87 17.41
CA HIS A 711 9.97 -35.49 18.71
C HIS A 711 9.74 -34.46 19.81
N SER A 712 8.53 -34.49 20.37
CA SER A 712 8.06 -33.47 21.30
C SER A 712 9.08 -33.18 22.42
N ASN A 713 9.56 -31.94 22.46
CA ASN A 713 10.53 -31.42 23.43
C ASN A 713 10.36 -29.91 23.68
N SER A 714 9.22 -29.56 24.29
CA SER A 714 8.85 -28.16 24.62
C SER A 714 9.89 -27.36 25.43
N ASP A 715 10.88 -28.02 26.05
CA ASP A 715 11.97 -27.40 26.80
C ASP A 715 13.17 -27.02 25.91
N GLN A 716 13.26 -27.54 24.69
CA GLN A 716 14.28 -27.25 23.69
C GLN A 716 15.70 -27.43 24.25
N GLU A 717 15.89 -28.43 25.12
CA GLU A 717 17.22 -28.78 25.64
C GLU A 717 18.13 -29.24 24.48
N ASP A 718 19.36 -28.73 24.46
CA ASP A 718 20.42 -29.01 23.48
C ASP A 718 21.75 -28.90 24.24
N TYR A 719 22.20 -30.02 24.79
CA TYR A 719 23.29 -30.04 25.78
C TYR A 719 24.65 -29.70 25.15
N ASP A 720 24.93 -30.22 23.95
CA ASP A 720 26.22 -30.01 23.26
C ASP A 720 26.21 -28.78 22.31
N ASN A 721 25.04 -28.18 22.10
CA ASN A 721 24.79 -26.98 21.27
C ASN A 721 25.11 -27.20 19.79
N ASP A 722 24.88 -28.41 19.26
CA ASP A 722 25.04 -28.71 17.83
C ASP A 722 23.82 -28.32 16.98
N GLY A 723 22.70 -27.98 17.63
CA GLY A 723 21.44 -27.57 17.02
C GLY A 723 20.42 -28.70 16.84
N LEU A 724 20.72 -29.92 17.28
CA LEU A 724 19.80 -31.05 17.41
C LEU A 724 19.40 -31.19 18.88
N GLY A 725 18.10 -31.22 19.18
CA GLY A 725 17.66 -31.28 20.58
C GLY A 725 17.91 -32.64 21.25
N ASP A 726 18.07 -32.62 22.57
CA ASP A 726 18.35 -33.78 23.44
C ASP A 726 17.35 -34.94 23.29
N ALA A 727 16.15 -34.65 22.76
CA ALA A 727 15.05 -35.59 22.55
C ALA A 727 15.18 -36.38 21.24
N CYS A 728 15.81 -35.80 20.22
CA CYS A 728 16.01 -36.37 18.89
C CYS A 728 17.48 -36.61 18.55
N ASP A 729 18.38 -36.31 19.48
CA ASP A 729 19.80 -36.60 19.36
C ASP A 729 20.16 -38.01 19.89
N ASP A 730 20.93 -38.76 19.09
CA ASP A 730 21.45 -40.08 19.41
C ASP A 730 22.73 -40.02 20.27
N ASP A 731 23.41 -38.87 20.36
CA ASP A 731 24.67 -38.62 21.07
C ASP A 731 24.62 -37.27 21.84
N ARG A 732 23.74 -37.20 22.85
CA ARG A 732 23.27 -35.94 23.47
C ARG A 732 24.38 -34.99 23.94
N ASP A 733 25.50 -35.53 24.42
CA ASP A 733 26.59 -34.73 24.97
C ASP A 733 27.78 -34.55 24.03
N GLY A 734 27.66 -35.03 22.78
CA GLY A 734 28.63 -34.87 21.72
C GLY A 734 30.01 -35.48 22.03
N ASP A 735 30.09 -36.42 22.97
CA ASP A 735 31.35 -37.02 23.42
C ASP A 735 31.85 -38.14 22.48
N GLY A 736 31.01 -38.54 21.52
CA GLY A 736 31.27 -39.57 20.52
C GLY A 736 30.80 -40.98 20.93
N VAL A 737 30.05 -41.11 22.03
CA VAL A 737 29.48 -42.36 22.53
C VAL A 737 27.96 -42.25 22.59
N LEU A 738 27.27 -42.89 21.64
CA LEU A 738 25.81 -42.92 21.57
C LEU A 738 25.13 -43.13 22.93
N ASN A 739 24.02 -42.43 23.17
CA ASN A 739 23.19 -42.45 24.38
C ASN A 739 22.90 -43.87 24.90
N SER A 740 22.73 -44.84 23.99
CA SER A 740 22.45 -46.25 24.34
C SER A 740 23.64 -47.02 24.94
N ALA A 741 24.87 -46.55 24.73
CA ALA A 741 26.12 -47.13 25.19
C ALA A 741 26.84 -46.28 26.25
N ASP A 742 26.38 -45.05 26.46
CA ASP A 742 26.98 -44.10 27.37
C ASP A 742 26.53 -44.32 28.84
N ALA A 743 27.51 -44.40 29.74
CA ALA A 743 27.29 -44.52 31.18
C ALA A 743 27.28 -43.15 31.89
N CYS A 744 27.66 -42.09 31.19
CA CYS A 744 27.85 -40.72 31.65
C CYS A 744 27.09 -39.72 30.76
N ALA A 745 25.76 -39.83 30.75
CA ALA A 745 24.80 -39.12 29.88
C ALA A 745 24.93 -37.58 29.72
N PHE A 746 25.83 -36.92 30.45
CA PHE A 746 26.10 -35.49 30.42
C PHE A 746 27.58 -35.24 30.75
N THR A 747 28.42 -35.30 29.73
CA THR A 747 29.85 -34.95 29.78
C THR A 747 30.09 -33.60 29.16
N GLU A 748 30.71 -32.69 29.92
CA GLU A 748 30.97 -31.33 29.42
C GLU A 748 31.70 -31.35 28.06
N PRO A 749 31.26 -30.56 27.07
CA PRO A 749 31.87 -30.54 25.75
C PRO A 749 33.38 -30.27 25.79
N GLY A 750 34.13 -31.08 25.04
CA GLY A 750 35.60 -30.96 24.93
C GLY A 750 36.39 -31.74 25.99
N PHE A 751 35.73 -32.44 26.91
CA PHE A 751 36.40 -33.44 27.74
C PHE A 751 36.69 -34.71 26.94
N LEU A 752 37.83 -35.34 27.21
CA LEU A 752 38.11 -36.68 26.70
C LEU A 752 37.39 -37.71 27.56
N VAL A 753 36.79 -38.69 26.90
CA VAL A 753 36.00 -39.75 27.54
C VAL A 753 36.58 -41.14 27.31
N ASP A 754 36.26 -42.07 28.20
CA ASP A 754 36.53 -43.49 27.99
C ASP A 754 35.44 -44.12 27.08
N PRO A 755 35.57 -45.40 26.68
CA PRO A 755 34.57 -46.05 25.83
C PRO A 755 33.17 -46.21 26.43
N ALA A 756 32.97 -45.77 27.67
CA ALA A 756 31.66 -45.72 28.32
C ALA A 756 31.16 -44.27 28.48
N GLY A 757 31.73 -43.33 27.72
CA GLY A 757 31.38 -41.90 27.67
C GLY A 757 31.82 -41.10 28.90
N CYS A 758 32.73 -41.63 29.72
CA CYS A 758 33.02 -41.01 31.01
C CYS A 758 34.36 -40.31 31.07
N SER A 759 34.36 -39.03 31.43
CA SER A 759 35.58 -38.29 31.76
C SER A 759 36.23 -38.77 33.05
N ILE A 760 37.51 -38.41 33.25
CA ILE A 760 38.25 -38.76 34.49
C ILE A 760 37.57 -38.19 35.74
N GLU A 761 36.97 -37.01 35.63
CA GLU A 761 36.29 -36.33 36.74
C GLU A 761 34.97 -37.03 37.11
N GLN A 762 34.17 -37.42 36.13
CA GLN A 762 32.94 -38.19 36.37
C GLN A 762 33.26 -39.59 36.90
N LEU A 763 34.38 -40.22 36.50
CA LEU A 763 34.83 -41.50 37.06
C LEU A 763 35.29 -41.38 38.52
N CYS A 764 35.80 -40.22 38.93
CA CYS A 764 36.30 -39.96 40.27
C CYS A 764 35.76 -38.63 40.83
N PRO A 765 34.44 -38.51 41.12
CA PRO A 765 33.84 -37.25 41.54
C PRO A 765 34.44 -36.71 42.84
N CYS A 766 34.53 -35.39 42.97
CA CYS A 766 35.09 -34.72 44.15
C CYS A 766 34.37 -35.12 45.46
N GLU A 767 33.06 -35.32 45.38
CA GLU A 767 32.18 -35.56 46.53
C GLU A 767 32.27 -37.00 47.07
N GLY A 768 32.64 -37.98 46.25
CA GLY A 768 32.68 -39.39 46.65
C GLY A 768 32.90 -40.34 45.47
N PRO A 769 33.17 -41.64 45.72
CA PRO A 769 33.37 -42.63 44.67
C PRO A 769 32.09 -42.84 43.86
N ARG A 770 32.21 -42.84 42.52
CA ARG A 770 31.07 -43.10 41.63
C ARG A 770 30.39 -44.43 41.95
N GLY A 771 29.07 -44.42 42.02
CA GLY A 771 28.25 -45.61 42.32
C GLY A 771 28.25 -46.04 43.80
N ALA A 772 28.83 -45.25 44.71
CA ALA A 772 28.80 -45.50 46.15
C ALA A 772 28.17 -44.32 46.90
N SER A 773 27.39 -44.62 47.94
CA SER A 773 26.85 -43.60 48.85
C SER A 773 27.92 -43.13 49.83
N GLY A 774 28.26 -41.85 49.81
CA GLY A 774 29.09 -41.17 50.82
C GLY A 774 30.46 -40.70 50.32
N ALA A 775 31.09 -39.85 51.14
CA ALA A 775 32.34 -39.20 50.79
C ALA A 775 33.54 -40.17 50.71
N TRP A 776 34.60 -39.72 50.04
CA TRP A 776 35.88 -40.42 50.06
C TRP A 776 36.35 -40.65 51.50
N LYS A 777 36.95 -41.81 51.76
CA LYS A 777 37.49 -42.15 53.10
C LYS A 777 38.61 -41.21 53.55
N ASN A 778 39.29 -40.57 52.61
CA ASN A 778 40.28 -39.51 52.78
C ASN A 778 40.72 -39.01 51.40
N HIS A 779 41.35 -37.84 51.36
CA HIS A 779 41.91 -37.22 50.16
C HIS A 779 42.81 -38.16 49.35
N GLY A 780 43.62 -39.00 50.02
CA GLY A 780 44.48 -39.98 49.35
C GLY A 780 43.72 -41.04 48.54
N LYS A 781 42.48 -41.37 48.92
CA LYS A 781 41.62 -42.28 48.14
C LYS A 781 41.04 -41.64 46.89
N TYR A 782 40.69 -40.35 46.95
CA TYR A 782 40.30 -39.57 45.78
C TYR A 782 41.46 -39.50 44.78
N VAL A 783 42.64 -39.04 45.21
CA VAL A 783 43.83 -38.95 44.35
C VAL A 783 44.20 -40.31 43.74
N SER A 784 44.06 -41.39 44.52
CA SER A 784 44.30 -42.75 44.02
C SER A 784 43.28 -43.21 42.96
N CYS A 785 42.03 -42.73 43.02
CA CYS A 785 41.05 -42.98 41.97
C CYS A 785 41.48 -42.24 40.70
N THR A 786 41.72 -40.93 40.80
CA THR A 786 42.09 -40.09 39.66
C THR A 786 43.35 -40.62 38.97
N ALA A 787 44.38 -41.00 39.72
CA ALA A 787 45.59 -41.59 39.16
C ALA A 787 45.36 -42.92 38.43
N LYS A 788 44.41 -43.73 38.91
CA LYS A 788 44.04 -45.00 38.26
C LYS A 788 43.26 -44.74 36.97
N SER A 789 42.28 -43.83 37.01
CA SER A 789 41.48 -43.46 35.82
C SER A 789 42.35 -42.78 34.76
N ALA A 790 43.20 -41.81 35.12
CA ALA A 790 44.15 -41.21 34.20
C ALA A 790 45.15 -42.23 33.62
N GLY A 791 45.58 -43.22 34.40
CA GLY A 791 46.38 -44.35 33.90
C GLY A 791 45.64 -45.16 32.82
N SER A 792 44.36 -45.43 33.03
CA SER A 792 43.47 -46.12 32.08
C SER A 792 43.34 -45.35 30.75
N PHE A 793 43.33 -44.01 30.81
CA PHE A 793 43.29 -43.14 29.63
C PHE A 793 44.61 -43.14 28.85
N VAL A 794 45.75 -43.18 29.53
CA VAL A 794 47.06 -43.33 28.87
C VAL A 794 47.18 -44.67 28.17
N GLU A 795 46.76 -45.76 28.81
CA GLU A 795 46.79 -47.11 28.21
C GLU A 795 45.97 -47.20 26.90
N ARG A 796 44.96 -46.33 26.76
CA ARG A 796 44.11 -46.20 25.58
C ARG A 796 44.60 -45.16 24.57
N GLY A 797 45.66 -44.43 24.89
CA GLY A 797 46.20 -43.37 24.05
C GLY A 797 45.36 -42.10 24.00
N LEU A 798 44.43 -41.91 24.95
CA LEU A 798 43.58 -40.71 25.03
C LEU A 798 44.37 -39.51 25.56
N ILE A 799 45.26 -39.74 26.53
CA ILE A 799 46.17 -38.73 27.07
C ILE A 799 47.61 -39.27 27.16
N SER A 800 48.58 -38.39 27.24
CA SER A 800 50.00 -38.70 27.44
C SER A 800 50.35 -38.94 28.92
N GLU A 801 51.48 -39.59 29.17
CA GLU A 801 51.98 -39.79 30.56
C GLU A 801 52.30 -38.45 31.25
N ALA A 802 52.60 -37.40 30.48
CA ALA A 802 52.81 -36.05 31.00
C ALA A 802 51.48 -35.41 31.45
N GLU A 803 50.42 -35.53 30.66
CA GLU A 803 49.07 -35.04 30.99
C GLU A 803 48.49 -35.79 32.19
N LYS A 804 48.68 -37.11 32.28
CA LYS A 804 48.37 -37.88 33.49
C LYS A 804 49.08 -37.32 34.73
N GLY A 805 50.37 -36.95 34.59
CA GLY A 805 51.13 -36.32 35.67
C GLY A 805 50.50 -34.99 36.12
N ALA A 806 50.02 -34.18 35.18
CA ALA A 806 49.35 -32.92 35.45
C ALA A 806 48.01 -33.14 36.19
N VAL A 807 47.14 -33.99 35.66
CA VAL A 807 45.82 -34.31 36.27
C VAL A 807 45.97 -34.85 37.69
N VAL A 808 46.93 -35.75 37.93
CA VAL A 808 47.19 -36.29 39.28
C VAL A 808 47.76 -35.23 40.22
N SER A 809 48.62 -34.35 39.72
CA SER A 809 49.16 -33.24 40.51
C SER A 809 48.07 -32.25 40.92
N GLU A 810 47.15 -31.95 40.01
CA GLU A 810 45.99 -31.10 40.27
C GLU A 810 45.05 -31.72 41.30
N ALA A 811 44.71 -33.01 41.14
CA ALA A 811 43.92 -33.74 42.11
C ALA A 811 44.56 -33.74 43.52
N ALA A 812 45.89 -33.90 43.62
CA ALA A 812 46.62 -33.84 44.88
C ALA A 812 46.66 -32.45 45.53
N GLN A 813 46.46 -31.39 44.74
CA GLN A 813 46.39 -30.01 45.24
C GLN A 813 44.96 -29.58 45.56
N SER A 814 43.95 -30.18 44.92
CA SER A 814 42.52 -29.90 45.12
C SER A 814 42.04 -30.15 46.55
N ASP A 815 40.91 -29.55 46.93
CA ASP A 815 40.26 -29.76 48.23
C ASP A 815 39.29 -30.96 48.26
N CYS A 816 39.25 -31.72 47.18
CA CYS A 816 38.39 -32.89 47.01
C CYS A 816 38.76 -34.06 47.91
N GLY A 817 37.78 -34.91 48.21
CA GLY A 817 37.98 -36.10 49.05
C GLY A 817 38.12 -35.83 50.56
N ASP A 818 37.59 -34.69 51.02
CA ASP A 818 37.55 -34.23 52.42
C ASP A 818 38.96 -34.09 53.03
N LYS A 819 39.63 -32.95 52.77
CA LYS A 819 40.84 -32.53 53.49
C LYS A 819 40.45 -32.06 54.91
N LYS A 820 40.16 -33.02 55.80
CA LYS A 820 40.19 -32.77 57.25
C LYS A 820 41.29 -33.57 57.92
#